data_AF-A0A932UDQ1-F1
#
_entry.id   AF-A0A932UDQ1-F1
#
_cell.length_a   1.000
_cell.length_b   1.000
_cell.length_c   1.000
_cell.angle_alpha   90.00
_cell.angle_beta   90.00
_cell.angle_gamma   90.00
#
_symmetry.space_group_name_H-M   'P 1'
#
loop_
_entity.id
_entity.type
_entity.pdbx_description
1 polymer ?
#
loop_
_entity_poly.entity_id
_entity_poly.type
_entity_poly.pdbx_seq_one_letter_code
_entity_poly.pdbx_strand_id
1 'polypeptide(L)'
;MHHRNATIRRFTLALLVVWSFLITFSAHTTLRAGVSAQSEPLAQSHLLLLPLGDTAIELLTHTVDVAVSVDGDRSLRLDVAASYRFHNPKAAESTLLLQVNTPPPGAPAGLRLPQALALETGGQALSLQPTGNGLQQTAQLNFGPDARRTLLLRYSLLFATAELPAFVYPASVLDVWPGRIGSWRVTLNFADSGSGLLAPDNWLAAEPEGWTYNGSRLQWLSEDAFPQEPFRWQVIHPAIWQEIQTRRQTIRQQPGAADFRGLGDLYRRLYDTAGKEAGIEETDRERFYAQTLSAYSNGLSFAEQAGLPPQEKAALHQALAALYRSRSIEPDGGIDFAYVQLMAAEAEASLALLPAEATTDRSEVNGWLADGLRMQARQAQQRKDWPAALALLDRLAALPDSPVDPAQLAEDRRLLLLEQALQFLSQGNQEAALALAGSTLALDDLLPAAEQRTIFARWELTLTIRPDDLILSGAAPALPGREETARRLVDQLALAWGAVQPRSGVAQVHFDGVRALVTLSGVSLGDRLTLVQATPQNTQWALVRTLLVNANAEIETTAYLIWQRTTLRHSLDLRPVADQWSGIAASLERDSLTVDLSAATEDRIRGELRAVTHRQEAERWQKLVRDSRVQIELAASAQTEPASSRVWSVQPTDSPQPLGYVVETISPLRLLLAVVLAMAAIFALAGILWLLL
;
A
#
# COMPACT_ATOMS: atom_id res chain seq x y z
N MET A 1 18.68 33.21 -41.87
CA MET A 1 19.95 33.88 -42.21
C MET A 1 20.73 34.13 -40.93
N HIS A 2 21.98 33.66 -40.92
CA HIS A 2 23.09 33.90 -39.96
C HIS A 2 22.87 33.52 -38.48
N HIS A 3 23.45 32.43 -37.98
CA HIS A 3 24.86 32.10 -37.66
C HIS A 3 25.34 32.53 -36.26
N ARG A 4 25.69 31.48 -35.49
CA ARG A 4 26.87 31.32 -34.60
C ARG A 4 26.97 32.15 -33.31
N ASN A 5 26.91 31.43 -32.19
CA ASN A 5 28.01 31.21 -31.21
C ASN A 5 27.50 30.14 -30.20
N ALA A 6 27.85 28.84 -30.25
CA ALA A 6 29.15 28.18 -30.14
C ALA A 6 29.82 28.31 -28.76
N THR A 7 29.60 27.26 -27.95
CA THR A 7 30.60 26.47 -27.19
C THR A 7 31.22 26.98 -25.88
N ILE A 8 31.48 25.99 -25.01
CA ILE A 8 32.30 25.96 -23.77
C ILE A 8 31.46 26.30 -22.52
N ARG A 9 30.90 25.33 -21.76
CA ARG A 9 31.65 24.37 -20.91
C ARG A 9 30.72 23.21 -20.49
N ARG A 10 30.74 22.13 -21.27
CA ARG A 10 30.43 20.78 -20.77
C ARG A 10 31.72 20.24 -20.18
N PHE A 11 31.96 20.35 -18.87
CA PHE A 11 33.04 19.58 -18.20
C PHE A 11 33.03 19.53 -16.65
N THR A 12 31.97 19.95 -15.94
CA THR A 12 32.03 19.97 -14.46
C THR A 12 30.68 19.76 -13.77
N LEU A 13 29.96 18.65 -14.06
CA LEU A 13 28.91 18.18 -13.14
C LEU A 13 28.54 16.69 -13.33
N ALA A 14 29.51 15.88 -13.78
CA ALA A 14 29.39 14.42 -13.82
C ALA A 14 30.26 13.73 -12.74
N LEU A 15 30.75 14.49 -11.75
CA LEU A 15 31.68 13.99 -10.72
C LEU A 15 31.21 14.19 -9.27
N LEU A 16 29.93 14.50 -9.06
CA LEU A 16 29.36 14.75 -7.71
C LEU A 16 28.12 13.89 -7.39
N VAL A 17 27.73 12.97 -8.28
CA VAL A 17 26.62 12.02 -8.07
C VAL A 17 27.13 10.61 -7.74
N VAL A 18 28.45 10.36 -7.83
CA VAL A 18 29.06 9.05 -7.56
C VAL A 18 29.68 8.95 -6.16
N TRP A 19 29.65 10.03 -5.36
CA TRP A 19 30.29 10.08 -4.04
C TRP A 19 29.33 10.14 -2.83
N SER A 20 28.02 10.23 -3.04
CA SER A 20 27.02 10.25 -1.94
C SER A 20 26.23 8.96 -1.78
N PHE A 21 26.51 7.92 -2.58
CA PHE A 21 25.84 6.62 -2.49
C PHE A 21 26.64 5.57 -1.69
N LEU A 22 27.76 5.96 -1.06
CA LEU A 22 28.72 5.05 -0.41
C LEU A 22 28.89 5.27 1.10
N ILE A 23 28.09 6.13 1.75
CA ILE A 23 28.16 6.37 3.20
C ILE A 23 26.75 6.56 3.77
N THR A 24 25.91 5.50 3.76
CA THR A 24 24.75 5.34 4.68
C THR A 24 24.13 3.94 4.57
N PHE A 25 24.95 2.90 4.46
CA PHE A 25 24.47 1.52 4.66
C PHE A 25 25.49 0.75 5.48
N SER A 26 25.57 1.09 6.76
CA SER A 26 26.32 0.31 7.75
C SER A 26 25.72 0.53 9.14
N ALA A 27 25.47 -0.60 9.80
CA ALA A 27 25.19 -0.78 11.22
C ALA A 27 23.73 -0.55 11.69
N HIS A 28 22.90 -1.60 11.55
CA HIS A 28 22.43 -2.40 12.70
C HIS A 28 21.59 -3.60 12.24
N THR A 29 22.25 -4.56 11.57
CA THR A 29 21.78 -5.96 11.54
C THR A 29 22.57 -6.72 12.59
N THR A 30 21.97 -6.88 13.77
CA THR A 30 22.38 -7.89 14.75
C THR A 30 22.10 -9.27 14.16
N LEU A 31 23.04 -9.78 13.36
CA LEU A 31 23.12 -11.19 12.99
C LEU A 31 23.35 -11.99 14.29
N ARG A 32 22.26 -12.48 14.88
CA ARG A 32 22.33 -13.71 15.69
C ARG A 32 22.74 -14.82 14.74
N ALA A 33 24.02 -15.14 14.74
CA ALA A 33 24.55 -16.37 14.17
C ALA A 33 23.93 -17.55 14.94
N GLY A 34 22.79 -18.03 14.47
CA GLY A 34 22.37 -19.40 14.73
C GLY A 34 23.39 -20.29 14.04
N VAL A 35 24.27 -20.90 14.82
CA VAL A 35 25.10 -22.02 14.38
C VAL A 35 24.14 -23.19 14.15
N SER A 36 23.49 -23.18 12.99
CA SER A 36 22.90 -24.38 12.41
C SER A 36 24.00 -24.99 11.58
N ALA A 37 24.74 -25.94 12.15
CA ALA A 37 25.50 -26.90 11.38
C ALA A 37 24.50 -27.72 10.55
N GLN A 38 24.06 -27.17 9.41
CA GLN A 38 23.41 -27.93 8.37
C GLN A 38 24.47 -28.81 7.74
N SER A 39 24.49 -30.07 8.17
CA SER A 39 24.98 -31.16 7.35
C SER A 39 24.17 -31.16 6.05
N GLU A 40 24.69 -30.50 5.01
CA GLU A 40 24.14 -30.62 3.66
C GLU A 40 24.12 -32.10 3.25
N PRO A 41 23.00 -32.60 2.69
CA PRO A 41 22.99 -33.92 2.08
C PRO A 41 23.99 -33.94 0.93
N LEU A 42 24.78 -35.02 0.84
CA LEU A 42 25.81 -35.25 -0.16
C LEU A 42 25.25 -35.06 -1.59
N ALA A 43 25.36 -33.85 -2.12
CA ALA A 43 25.15 -33.57 -3.52
C ALA A 43 26.33 -34.19 -4.31
N GLN A 44 26.15 -35.45 -4.70
CA GLN A 44 26.75 -36.13 -5.84
C GLN A 44 28.29 -36.29 -5.85
N SER A 45 28.75 -37.54 -5.82
CA SER A 45 30.05 -37.90 -6.39
C SER A 45 29.95 -39.21 -7.16
N HIS A 46 29.33 -39.17 -8.34
CA HIS A 46 29.69 -40.14 -9.37
C HIS A 46 31.16 -39.90 -9.76
N LEU A 47 31.88 -40.96 -10.08
CA LEU A 47 33.28 -40.87 -10.45
C LEU A 47 33.46 -41.28 -11.90
N LEU A 48 34.15 -40.42 -12.65
CA LEU A 48 34.53 -40.63 -14.04
C LEU A 48 36.06 -40.75 -14.16
N LEU A 49 36.52 -41.45 -15.20
CA LEU A 49 37.92 -41.45 -15.60
C LEU A 49 38.13 -40.46 -16.75
N LEU A 50 38.90 -39.41 -16.50
CA LEU A 50 39.20 -38.34 -17.46
C LEU A 50 40.70 -38.27 -17.73
N PRO A 51 41.14 -37.78 -18.91
CA PRO A 51 42.55 -37.57 -19.17
C PRO A 51 43.05 -36.33 -18.43
N LEU A 52 44.22 -36.43 -17.81
CA LEU A 52 44.92 -35.29 -17.23
C LEU A 52 45.82 -34.65 -18.30
N GLY A 53 45.26 -33.72 -19.06
CA GLY A 53 45.91 -33.05 -20.19
C GLY A 53 45.61 -33.71 -21.55
N ASP A 54 46.26 -33.22 -22.60
CA ASP A 54 46.06 -33.73 -23.96
C ASP A 54 46.54 -35.18 -24.10
N THR A 55 45.74 -36.01 -24.77
CA THR A 55 46.04 -37.42 -25.02
C THR A 55 45.66 -37.84 -26.43
N ALA A 56 46.37 -38.84 -26.96
CA ALA A 56 45.99 -39.51 -28.21
C ALA A 56 45.30 -40.86 -27.98
N ILE A 57 45.10 -41.27 -26.72
CA ILE A 57 44.43 -42.52 -26.36
C ILE A 57 42.92 -42.36 -26.54
N GLU A 58 42.32 -43.23 -27.33
CA GLU A 58 40.89 -43.20 -27.65
C GLU A 58 40.08 -44.06 -26.68
N LEU A 59 38.87 -43.59 -26.32
CA LEU A 59 37.88 -44.39 -25.58
C LEU A 59 36.97 -45.12 -26.59
N LEU A 60 37.07 -46.45 -26.65
CA LEU A 60 36.30 -47.27 -27.59
C LEU A 60 34.90 -47.58 -27.08
N THR A 61 34.79 -48.01 -25.82
CA THR A 61 33.51 -48.44 -25.23
C THR A 61 33.48 -48.09 -23.75
N HIS A 62 32.29 -47.81 -23.24
CA HIS A 62 32.08 -47.49 -21.84
C HIS A 62 30.83 -48.18 -21.30
N THR A 63 30.96 -48.91 -20.20
CA THR A 63 29.81 -49.56 -19.56
C THR A 63 29.78 -49.28 -18.08
N VAL A 64 28.60 -48.97 -17.55
CA VAL A 64 28.38 -48.79 -16.12
C VAL A 64 27.37 -49.82 -15.66
N ASP A 65 27.76 -50.66 -14.71
CA ASP A 65 26.85 -51.57 -14.03
C ASP A 65 26.76 -51.17 -12.56
N VAL A 66 25.55 -50.87 -12.11
CA VAL A 66 25.23 -50.46 -10.75
C VAL A 66 24.43 -51.57 -10.10
N ALA A 67 24.91 -52.11 -8.99
CA ALA A 67 24.11 -52.98 -8.13
C ALA A 67 23.41 -52.11 -7.08
N VAL A 68 22.08 -52.15 -7.09
CA VAL A 68 21.21 -51.39 -6.20
C VAL A 68 20.68 -52.35 -5.14
N SER A 69 20.98 -52.08 -3.87
CA SER A 69 20.54 -52.89 -2.73
C SER A 69 20.04 -52.01 -1.59
N VAL A 70 19.19 -52.59 -0.74
CA VAL A 70 18.76 -51.98 0.51
C VAL A 70 19.43 -52.71 1.66
N ASP A 71 20.26 -52.02 2.42
CA ASP A 71 20.94 -52.61 3.58
C ASP A 71 19.94 -52.86 4.73
N GLY A 72 20.33 -53.64 5.75
CA GLY A 72 19.42 -54.04 6.84
C GLY A 72 18.87 -52.87 7.68
N ASP A 73 19.56 -51.73 7.67
CA ASP A 73 19.13 -50.46 8.27
C ASP A 73 18.23 -49.62 7.33
N ARG A 74 17.89 -50.17 6.16
CA ARG A 74 17.14 -49.55 5.06
C ARG A 74 17.88 -48.43 4.33
N SER A 75 19.19 -48.30 4.52
CA SER A 75 20.02 -47.41 3.72
C SER A 75 20.06 -47.91 2.26
N LEU A 76 19.97 -46.99 1.31
CA LEU A 76 20.12 -47.32 -0.10
C LEU A 76 21.61 -47.34 -0.46
N ARG A 77 22.08 -48.48 -0.96
CA ARG A 77 23.46 -48.67 -1.40
C ARG A 77 23.53 -48.89 -2.91
N LEU A 78 24.44 -48.17 -3.56
CA LEU A 78 24.76 -48.33 -4.98
C LEU A 78 26.23 -48.74 -5.12
N ASP A 79 26.47 -49.98 -5.53
CA ASP A 79 27.81 -50.43 -5.89
C ASP A 79 28.01 -50.23 -7.40
N VAL A 80 28.87 -49.28 -7.75
CA VAL A 80 29.13 -48.88 -9.14
C VAL A 80 30.37 -49.58 -9.68
N ALA A 81 30.25 -50.16 -10.87
CA ALA A 81 31.34 -50.71 -11.65
C ALA A 81 31.34 -50.10 -13.05
N ALA A 82 32.24 -49.15 -13.29
CA ALA A 82 32.41 -48.46 -14.56
C ALA A 82 33.62 -49.03 -15.32
N SER A 83 33.37 -49.64 -16.48
CA SER A 83 34.40 -50.19 -17.36
C SER A 83 34.70 -49.26 -18.53
N TYR A 84 35.98 -49.06 -18.81
CA TYR A 84 36.48 -48.19 -19.87
C TYR A 84 37.44 -48.99 -20.74
N ARG A 85 37.17 -49.08 -22.04
CA ARG A 85 38.05 -49.74 -23.00
C ARG A 85 38.80 -48.70 -23.81
N PHE A 86 40.11 -48.60 -23.58
CA PHE A 86 40.99 -47.66 -24.24
C PHE A 86 41.81 -48.30 -25.36
N HIS A 87 42.18 -47.52 -26.35
CA HIS A 87 43.07 -47.91 -27.45
C HIS A 87 44.12 -46.82 -27.70
N ASN A 88 45.38 -47.24 -27.80
CA ASN A 88 46.45 -46.38 -28.29
C ASN A 88 46.57 -46.53 -29.81
N PRO A 89 46.13 -45.56 -30.63
CA PRO A 89 46.23 -45.65 -32.08
C PRO A 89 47.67 -45.39 -32.60
N LYS A 90 48.61 -45.00 -31.72
CA LYS A 90 49.98 -44.70 -32.12
C LYS A 90 50.82 -45.97 -32.30
N ALA A 91 51.75 -45.90 -33.25
CA ALA A 91 52.77 -46.92 -33.48
C ALA A 91 53.93 -46.88 -32.46
N ALA A 92 53.84 -46.02 -31.43
CA ALA A 92 54.82 -45.87 -30.36
C ALA A 92 54.14 -46.01 -28.99
N GLU A 93 54.93 -46.28 -27.96
CA GLU A 93 54.44 -46.31 -26.58
C GLU A 93 53.87 -44.95 -26.16
N SER A 94 52.86 -44.96 -25.31
CA SER A 94 52.20 -43.76 -24.81
C SER A 94 51.84 -43.89 -23.34
N THR A 95 52.13 -42.86 -22.56
CA THR A 95 51.77 -42.79 -21.15
C THR A 95 50.50 -41.97 -21.00
N LEU A 96 49.48 -42.55 -20.38
CA LEU A 96 48.23 -41.90 -20.04
C LEU A 96 48.23 -41.53 -18.56
N LEU A 97 48.01 -40.25 -18.29
CA LEU A 97 47.68 -39.77 -16.94
C LEU A 97 46.16 -39.67 -16.83
N LEU A 98 45.61 -40.39 -15.87
CA LEU A 98 44.19 -40.44 -15.57
C LEU A 98 43.91 -39.60 -14.35
N GLN A 99 42.77 -38.92 -14.38
CA GLN A 99 42.16 -38.27 -13.24
C GLN A 99 40.84 -38.99 -12.91
N VAL A 100 40.71 -39.38 -11.65
CA VAL A 100 39.46 -39.82 -11.04
C VAL A 100 38.93 -38.64 -10.24
N ASN A 101 37.68 -38.26 -10.54
CA ASN A 101 36.97 -37.13 -9.96
C ASN A 101 37.35 -35.76 -10.53
N THR A 102 36.34 -35.03 -10.99
CA THR A 102 36.37 -33.57 -11.20
C THR A 102 35.18 -33.02 -10.44
N PRO A 103 35.31 -32.68 -9.15
CA PRO A 103 34.23 -31.99 -8.46
C PRO A 103 33.91 -30.71 -9.25
N PRO A 104 32.63 -30.38 -9.48
CA PRO A 104 32.26 -29.17 -10.19
C PRO A 104 32.85 -27.93 -9.49
N PRO A 105 33.14 -26.84 -10.23
CA PRO A 105 33.59 -25.60 -9.62
C PRO A 105 32.53 -25.13 -8.60
N GLY A 106 32.93 -24.97 -7.33
CA GLY A 106 32.02 -24.59 -6.24
C GLY A 106 31.46 -25.75 -5.40
N ALA A 107 31.97 -26.98 -5.57
CA ALA A 107 31.63 -28.11 -4.70
C ALA A 107 31.81 -27.78 -3.20
N PRO A 108 30.86 -28.16 -2.32
CA PRO A 108 30.92 -27.84 -0.90
C PRO A 108 32.14 -28.47 -0.22
N ALA A 109 32.70 -27.77 0.78
CA ALA A 109 33.93 -28.17 1.48
C ALA A 109 33.85 -29.53 2.22
N GLY A 110 32.65 -30.12 2.33
CA GLY A 110 32.40 -31.41 2.98
C GLY A 110 32.38 -32.63 2.04
N LEU A 111 32.58 -32.45 0.73
CA LEU A 111 32.55 -33.57 -0.23
C LEU A 111 33.63 -34.60 0.14
N ARG A 112 33.27 -35.88 0.20
CA ARG A 112 34.20 -36.99 0.45
C ARG A 112 34.21 -37.92 -0.75
N LEU A 113 35.34 -38.58 -0.99
CA LEU A 113 35.40 -39.65 -1.96
C LEU A 113 34.44 -40.79 -1.54
N PRO A 114 33.73 -41.40 -2.50
CA PRO A 114 32.97 -42.63 -2.29
C PRO A 114 33.77 -43.72 -1.58
N GLN A 115 33.06 -44.60 -0.88
CA GLN A 115 33.68 -45.73 -0.21
C GLN A 115 34.14 -46.77 -1.23
N ALA A 116 35.05 -47.65 -0.81
CA ALA A 116 35.54 -48.77 -1.63
C ALA A 116 36.05 -48.36 -3.03
N LEU A 117 36.61 -47.15 -3.15
CA LEU A 117 37.21 -46.67 -4.40
C LEU A 117 38.40 -47.54 -4.81
N ALA A 118 38.27 -48.19 -5.97
CA ALA A 118 39.32 -49.01 -6.57
C ALA A 118 39.37 -48.79 -8.08
N LEU A 119 40.58 -48.77 -8.64
CA LEU A 119 40.83 -48.78 -10.08
C LEU A 119 41.63 -50.03 -10.42
N GLU A 120 41.20 -50.79 -11.42
CA GLU A 120 41.83 -52.05 -11.81
C GLU A 120 42.13 -52.09 -13.31
N THR A 121 43.20 -52.78 -13.69
CA THR A 121 43.55 -53.12 -15.07
C THR A 121 43.91 -54.59 -15.15
N GLY A 122 43.22 -55.36 -16.00
CA GLY A 122 43.48 -56.80 -16.14
C GLY A 122 43.39 -57.59 -14.82
N GLY A 123 42.52 -57.16 -13.89
CA GLY A 123 42.36 -57.77 -12.57
C GLY A 123 43.42 -57.38 -11.52
N GLN A 124 44.34 -56.47 -11.85
CA GLN A 124 45.32 -55.92 -10.92
C GLN A 124 44.94 -54.50 -10.49
N ALA A 125 45.02 -54.21 -9.20
CA ALA A 125 44.76 -52.87 -8.67
C ALA A 125 45.83 -51.88 -9.13
N LEU A 126 45.38 -50.73 -9.65
CA LEU A 126 46.19 -49.56 -9.96
C LEU A 126 46.24 -48.64 -8.73
N SER A 127 47.43 -48.18 -8.37
CA SER A 127 47.58 -47.21 -7.28
C SER A 127 47.01 -45.86 -7.69
N LEU A 128 46.07 -45.37 -6.89
CA LEU A 128 45.53 -44.02 -6.96
C LEU A 128 46.35 -43.09 -6.07
N GLN A 129 46.81 -41.97 -6.63
CA GLN A 129 47.56 -40.95 -5.90
C GLN A 129 46.69 -39.73 -5.63
N PRO A 130 46.52 -39.30 -4.37
CA PRO A 130 45.77 -38.08 -4.07
C PRO A 130 46.54 -36.87 -4.57
N THR A 131 45.81 -35.92 -5.17
CA THR A 131 46.31 -34.58 -5.46
C THR A 131 45.98 -33.63 -4.31
N GLY A 132 46.52 -32.41 -4.33
CA GLY A 132 46.61 -31.52 -3.14
C GLY A 132 45.32 -31.23 -2.35
N ASN A 133 44.12 -31.47 -2.91
CA ASN A 133 42.83 -31.31 -2.22
C ASN A 133 42.25 -32.64 -1.66
N GLY A 134 42.91 -33.78 -1.87
CA GLY A 134 42.48 -35.11 -1.42
C GLY A 134 41.26 -35.72 -2.14
N LEU A 135 40.54 -34.92 -2.91
CA LEU A 135 39.30 -35.32 -3.61
C LEU A 135 39.54 -35.73 -5.06
N GLN A 136 40.60 -35.23 -5.67
CA GLN A 136 41.04 -35.65 -6.99
C GLN A 136 42.15 -36.70 -6.82
N GLN A 137 41.97 -37.85 -7.46
CA GLN A 137 42.95 -38.94 -7.47
C GLN A 137 43.51 -39.09 -8.88
N THR A 138 44.80 -39.41 -9.02
CA THR A 138 45.43 -39.66 -10.32
C THR A 138 46.00 -41.06 -10.41
N ALA A 139 46.06 -41.60 -11.61
CA ALA A 139 46.74 -42.85 -11.92
C ALA A 139 47.50 -42.71 -13.23
N GLN A 140 48.60 -43.44 -13.36
CA GLN A 140 49.39 -43.50 -14.60
C GLN A 140 49.26 -44.88 -15.23
N LEU A 141 49.06 -44.92 -16.54
CA LEU A 141 48.95 -46.15 -17.32
C LEU A 141 49.81 -46.06 -18.59
N ASN A 142 50.65 -47.07 -18.81
CA ASN A 142 51.47 -47.13 -20.02
C ASN A 142 50.80 -48.02 -21.06
N PHE A 143 50.75 -47.57 -22.31
CA PHE A 143 50.26 -48.31 -23.46
C PHE A 143 51.42 -48.64 -24.39
N GLY A 144 51.48 -49.90 -24.84
CA GLY A 144 52.31 -50.28 -25.98
C GLY A 144 51.79 -49.70 -27.30
N PRO A 145 52.54 -49.83 -28.40
CA PRO A 145 52.06 -49.46 -29.72
C PRO A 145 50.83 -50.31 -30.10
N ASP A 146 49.79 -49.66 -30.64
CA ASP A 146 48.50 -50.29 -31.01
C ASP A 146 47.80 -51.08 -29.87
N ALA A 147 48.16 -50.80 -28.61
CA ALA A 147 47.66 -51.58 -27.48
C ALA A 147 46.23 -51.19 -27.08
N ARG A 148 45.44 -52.19 -26.68
CA ARG A 148 44.11 -52.01 -26.06
C ARG A 148 44.17 -52.42 -24.60
N ARG A 149 43.53 -51.63 -23.72
CA ARG A 149 43.42 -51.95 -22.29
C ARG A 149 42.02 -51.65 -21.77
N THR A 150 41.59 -52.45 -20.81
CA THR A 150 40.33 -52.23 -20.10
C THR A 150 40.64 -51.82 -18.67
N LEU A 151 40.03 -50.72 -18.25
CA LEU A 151 40.04 -50.27 -16.87
C LEU A 151 38.67 -50.52 -16.23
N LEU A 152 38.69 -50.85 -14.95
CA LEU A 152 37.49 -51.00 -14.14
C LEU A 152 37.60 -50.09 -12.92
N LEU A 153 36.74 -49.09 -12.85
CA LEU A 153 36.58 -48.20 -11.72
C LEU A 153 35.41 -48.70 -10.87
N ARG A 154 35.68 -48.99 -9.59
CA ARG A 154 34.68 -49.48 -8.63
C ARG A 154 34.58 -48.53 -7.45
N TYR A 155 33.37 -48.27 -6.99
CA TYR A 155 33.11 -47.48 -5.80
C TYR A 155 31.68 -47.72 -5.29
N SER A 156 31.43 -47.37 -4.03
CA SER A 156 30.12 -47.51 -3.40
C SER A 156 29.58 -46.17 -2.92
N LEU A 157 28.33 -45.90 -3.27
CA LEU A 157 27.54 -44.77 -2.77
C LEU A 157 26.55 -45.29 -1.73
N LEU A 158 26.45 -44.59 -0.60
CA LEU A 158 25.54 -44.92 0.49
C LEU A 158 24.66 -43.71 0.80
N PHE A 159 23.36 -43.90 0.68
CA PHE A 159 22.34 -42.91 1.01
C PHE A 159 21.62 -43.39 2.28
N ALA A 160 22.14 -42.98 3.43
CA ALA A 160 21.57 -43.36 4.74
C ALA A 160 20.42 -42.42 5.18
N THR A 161 20.50 -41.14 4.81
CA THR A 161 19.58 -40.10 5.31
C THR A 161 18.94 -39.26 4.20
N ALA A 162 19.35 -39.42 2.95
CA ALA A 162 18.76 -38.68 1.83
C ALA A 162 17.33 -39.19 1.61
N GLU A 163 16.35 -38.29 1.58
CA GLU A 163 14.95 -38.70 1.48
C GLU A 163 14.55 -39.01 0.03
N LEU A 164 15.16 -38.33 -0.94
CA LEU A 164 14.93 -38.48 -2.37
C LEU A 164 16.24 -38.80 -3.11
N PRO A 165 16.94 -39.90 -2.74
CA PRO A 165 18.25 -40.21 -3.30
C PRO A 165 18.21 -40.36 -4.82
N ALA A 166 19.26 -39.85 -5.47
CA ALA A 166 19.42 -39.90 -6.91
C ALA A 166 20.77 -40.50 -7.30
N PHE A 167 20.75 -41.47 -8.21
CA PHE A 167 21.91 -41.84 -9.01
C PHE A 167 21.99 -40.89 -10.19
N VAL A 168 23.11 -40.19 -10.36
CA VAL A 168 23.36 -39.27 -11.47
C VAL A 168 24.70 -39.63 -12.12
N TYR A 169 24.74 -39.81 -13.43
CA TYR A 169 25.95 -40.17 -14.18
C TYR A 169 26.07 -39.37 -15.49
N PRO A 170 26.91 -38.32 -15.56
CA PRO A 170 27.04 -37.43 -16.71
C PRO A 170 28.03 -38.00 -17.72
N ALA A 171 27.58 -38.95 -18.53
CA ALA A 171 28.45 -39.63 -19.48
C ALA A 171 28.97 -38.71 -20.61
N SER A 172 28.28 -37.61 -20.93
CA SER A 172 28.72 -36.60 -21.90
C SER A 172 30.10 -36.01 -21.58
N VAL A 173 30.51 -35.99 -20.31
CA VAL A 173 31.84 -35.53 -19.90
C VAL A 173 32.96 -36.42 -20.49
N LEU A 174 32.64 -37.67 -20.85
CA LEU A 174 33.58 -38.59 -21.50
C LEU A 174 33.82 -38.27 -22.98
N ASP A 175 33.08 -37.32 -23.58
CA ASP A 175 33.36 -36.85 -24.95
C ASP A 175 34.68 -36.06 -25.05
N VAL A 176 35.35 -35.80 -23.92
CA VAL A 176 36.73 -35.25 -23.86
C VAL A 176 37.77 -36.22 -24.46
N TRP A 177 37.48 -37.52 -24.49
CA TRP A 177 38.37 -38.51 -25.06
C TRP A 177 38.40 -38.40 -26.59
N PRO A 178 39.57 -38.49 -27.24
CA PRO A 178 39.66 -38.46 -28.69
C PRO A 178 39.00 -39.69 -29.33
N GLY A 179 38.51 -39.52 -30.55
CA GLY A 179 37.84 -40.57 -31.33
C GLY A 179 36.32 -40.57 -31.15
N ARG A 180 35.64 -41.55 -31.77
CA ARG A 180 34.20 -41.80 -31.59
C ARG A 180 34.02 -43.04 -30.73
N ILE A 181 33.26 -42.91 -29.65
CA ILE A 181 32.89 -44.04 -28.79
C ILE A 181 31.93 -44.93 -29.59
N GLY A 182 32.27 -46.23 -29.70
CA GLY A 182 31.55 -47.17 -30.54
C GLY A 182 30.29 -47.76 -29.92
N SER A 183 30.24 -47.85 -28.58
CA SER A 183 29.04 -48.29 -27.85
C SER A 183 29.13 -47.93 -26.38
N TRP A 184 27.99 -47.68 -25.76
CA TRP A 184 27.89 -47.50 -24.32
C TRP A 184 26.66 -48.16 -23.71
N ARG A 185 26.76 -48.51 -22.42
CA ARG A 185 25.66 -49.10 -21.64
C ARG A 185 25.67 -48.58 -20.21
N VAL A 186 24.49 -48.24 -19.69
CA VAL A 186 24.30 -47.98 -18.26
C VAL A 186 23.21 -48.91 -17.75
N THR A 187 23.51 -49.69 -16.71
CA THR A 187 22.61 -50.70 -16.14
C THR A 187 22.47 -50.49 -14.64
N LEU A 188 21.25 -50.45 -14.12
CA LEU A 188 20.95 -50.59 -12.69
C LEU A 188 20.30 -51.96 -12.48
N ASN A 189 20.91 -52.78 -11.62
CA ASN A 189 20.42 -54.10 -11.24
C ASN A 189 19.90 -54.04 -9.80
N PHE A 190 18.61 -54.30 -9.61
CA PHE A 190 17.94 -54.23 -8.31
C PHE A 190 17.96 -55.60 -7.64
N ALA A 191 18.83 -55.76 -6.64
CA ALA A 191 19.02 -57.01 -5.91
C ALA A 191 17.74 -57.46 -5.18
N ASP A 192 16.96 -56.50 -4.69
CA ASP A 192 15.75 -56.74 -3.87
C ASP A 192 14.43 -56.50 -4.62
N SER A 193 14.41 -56.75 -5.93
CA SER A 193 13.22 -56.51 -6.80
C SER A 193 11.92 -57.15 -6.30
N GLY A 194 11.99 -58.25 -5.53
CA GLY A 194 10.82 -58.91 -4.94
C GLY A 194 10.25 -58.25 -3.67
N SER A 195 10.97 -57.31 -3.04
CA SER A 195 10.53 -56.65 -1.79
C SER A 195 9.50 -55.54 -2.00
N GLY A 196 9.36 -55.04 -3.23
CA GLY A 196 8.56 -53.86 -3.55
C GLY A 196 9.18 -52.52 -3.12
N LEU A 197 10.33 -52.53 -2.41
CA LEU A 197 11.00 -51.32 -1.92
C LEU A 197 11.79 -50.55 -2.99
N LEU A 198 11.98 -51.15 -4.17
CA LEU A 198 12.67 -50.56 -5.31
C LEU A 198 11.83 -50.69 -6.60
N ALA A 199 10.53 -50.96 -6.46
CA ALA A 199 9.60 -51.13 -7.58
C ALA A 199 9.29 -49.78 -8.25
N PRO A 200 8.97 -49.74 -9.57
CA PRO A 200 8.79 -48.49 -10.30
C PRO A 200 7.81 -47.48 -9.69
N ASP A 201 6.83 -47.94 -8.91
CA ASP A 201 5.88 -47.09 -8.17
C ASP A 201 6.53 -46.09 -7.20
N ASN A 202 7.80 -46.30 -6.83
CA ASN A 202 8.56 -45.39 -5.98
C ASN A 202 9.59 -44.53 -6.72
N TRP A 203 9.73 -44.69 -8.05
CA TRP A 203 10.63 -43.89 -8.87
C TRP A 203 9.99 -42.53 -9.15
N LEU A 204 10.82 -41.49 -9.07
CA LEU A 204 10.48 -40.12 -9.45
C LEU A 204 10.90 -39.85 -10.89
N ALA A 205 12.12 -40.25 -11.23
CA ALA A 205 12.69 -40.04 -12.56
C ALA A 205 13.54 -41.22 -13.02
N ALA A 206 13.52 -41.47 -14.32
CA ALA A 206 14.43 -42.35 -15.03
C ALA A 206 14.77 -41.69 -16.38
N GLU A 207 15.91 -41.00 -16.41
CA GLU A 207 16.36 -40.15 -17.51
C GLU A 207 17.73 -40.61 -18.05
N PRO A 208 18.06 -40.31 -19.31
CA PRO A 208 17.16 -39.78 -20.33
C PRO A 208 16.12 -40.83 -20.76
N GLU A 209 15.18 -40.48 -21.63
CA GLU A 209 14.25 -41.45 -22.21
C GLU A 209 14.98 -42.57 -23.00
N GLY A 210 14.25 -43.63 -23.37
CA GLY A 210 14.79 -44.76 -24.15
C GLY A 210 15.40 -45.89 -23.32
N TRP A 211 15.15 -45.91 -22.01
CA TRP A 211 15.49 -47.04 -21.16
C TRP A 211 14.54 -48.22 -21.32
N THR A 212 14.99 -49.39 -20.88
CA THR A 212 14.19 -50.61 -20.78
C THR A 212 14.21 -51.15 -19.35
N TYR A 213 13.07 -51.63 -18.87
CA TYR A 213 12.92 -52.25 -17.55
C TYR A 213 12.25 -53.61 -17.63
N ASN A 214 12.82 -54.63 -16.98
CA ASN A 214 12.32 -56.01 -17.00
C ASN A 214 11.92 -56.55 -15.62
N GLY A 215 11.74 -55.69 -14.62
CA GLY A 215 11.38 -56.06 -13.24
C GLY A 215 12.56 -56.12 -12.26
N SER A 216 13.79 -56.35 -12.74
CA SER A 216 14.98 -56.37 -11.88
C SER A 216 16.17 -55.61 -12.46
N ARG A 217 16.05 -55.12 -13.70
CA ARG A 217 17.09 -54.39 -14.40
C ARG A 217 16.49 -53.20 -15.15
N LEU A 218 17.04 -52.02 -14.91
CA LEU A 218 16.85 -50.80 -15.70
C LEU A 218 18.10 -50.58 -16.57
N GLN A 219 17.92 -50.37 -17.88
CA GLN A 219 19.05 -50.32 -18.82
C GLN A 219 18.88 -49.25 -19.90
N TRP A 220 19.93 -48.48 -20.12
CA TRP A 220 20.17 -47.67 -21.32
C TRP A 220 21.31 -48.28 -22.15
N LEU A 221 21.15 -48.35 -23.47
CA LEU A 221 22.12 -48.91 -24.40
C LEU A 221 22.03 -48.18 -25.74
N SER A 222 23.16 -47.71 -26.26
CA SER A 222 23.25 -47.15 -27.61
C SER A 222 24.65 -47.29 -28.23
N GLU A 223 24.70 -47.15 -29.56
CA GLU A 223 25.91 -47.01 -30.37
C GLU A 223 26.16 -45.55 -30.82
N ASP A 224 25.24 -44.64 -30.45
CA ASP A 224 25.36 -43.22 -30.72
C ASP A 224 26.22 -42.49 -29.68
N ALA A 225 26.45 -41.19 -29.90
CA ALA A 225 27.11 -40.32 -28.93
C ALA A 225 26.37 -40.34 -27.57
N PHE A 226 27.08 -39.98 -26.50
CA PHE A 226 26.44 -39.88 -25.19
C PHE A 226 25.34 -38.81 -25.20
N PRO A 227 24.24 -39.04 -24.46
CA PRO A 227 23.25 -37.98 -24.23
C PRO A 227 23.93 -36.81 -23.51
N GLN A 228 23.55 -35.59 -23.89
CA GLN A 228 24.06 -34.38 -23.23
C GLN A 228 23.59 -34.31 -21.77
N GLU A 229 22.37 -34.77 -21.52
CA GLU A 229 21.78 -34.92 -20.20
C GLU A 229 22.39 -36.11 -19.45
N PRO A 230 22.60 -36.00 -18.12
CA PRO A 230 23.12 -37.11 -17.33
C PRO A 230 22.09 -38.23 -17.20
N PHE A 231 22.56 -39.47 -17.11
CA PHE A 231 21.69 -40.57 -16.68
C PHE A 231 21.27 -40.32 -15.24
N ARG A 232 19.95 -40.27 -14.99
CA ARG A 232 19.38 -40.04 -13.68
C ARG A 232 18.39 -41.14 -13.33
N TRP A 233 18.55 -41.71 -12.14
CA TRP A 233 17.51 -42.52 -11.51
C TRP A 233 17.26 -41.97 -10.12
N GLN A 234 16.04 -41.51 -9.87
CA GLN A 234 15.64 -40.90 -8.60
C GLN A 234 14.46 -41.64 -7.99
N VAL A 235 14.50 -41.82 -6.67
CA VAL A 235 13.56 -42.68 -5.94
C VAL A 235 13.22 -42.10 -4.58
N ILE A 236 12.05 -42.44 -4.03
CA ILE A 236 11.74 -42.20 -2.61
C ILE A 236 12.57 -43.17 -1.75
N HIS A 237 13.24 -42.66 -0.71
CA HIS A 237 14.07 -43.49 0.17
C HIS A 237 13.31 -44.74 0.67
N PRO A 238 13.92 -45.95 0.65
CA PRO A 238 13.23 -47.21 0.96
C PRO A 238 12.51 -47.21 2.31
N ALA A 239 13.12 -46.61 3.34
CA ALA A 239 12.50 -46.50 4.67
C ALA A 239 11.22 -45.66 4.67
N ILE A 240 11.21 -44.54 3.93
CA ILE A 240 10.04 -43.64 3.83
C ILE A 240 8.94 -44.32 3.01
N TRP A 241 9.31 -44.94 1.88
CA TRP A 241 8.37 -45.67 1.05
C TRP A 241 7.68 -46.80 1.82
N GLN A 242 8.44 -47.56 2.61
CA GLN A 242 7.86 -48.60 3.46
C GLN A 242 6.89 -48.02 4.50
N GLU A 243 7.21 -46.88 5.09
CA GLU A 243 6.32 -46.23 6.05
C GLU A 243 5.02 -45.76 5.38
N ILE A 244 5.11 -45.19 4.17
CA ILE A 244 3.95 -44.82 3.34
C ILE A 244 3.08 -46.05 3.08
N GLN A 245 3.67 -47.17 2.63
CA GLN A 245 2.91 -48.39 2.35
C GLN A 245 2.27 -48.98 3.61
N THR A 246 3.00 -48.98 4.73
CA THR A 246 2.50 -49.46 6.02
C THR A 246 1.28 -48.63 6.46
N ARG A 247 1.37 -47.30 6.43
CA ARG A 247 0.26 -46.42 6.82
C ARG A 247 -0.94 -46.54 5.88
N ARG A 248 -0.70 -46.62 4.57
CA ARG A 248 -1.77 -46.88 3.58
C ARG A 248 -2.49 -48.20 3.87
N GLN A 249 -1.76 -49.23 4.25
CA GLN A 249 -2.35 -50.52 4.59
C GLN A 249 -3.12 -50.46 5.92
N THR A 250 -2.59 -49.80 6.94
CA THR A 250 -3.29 -49.57 8.21
C THR A 250 -4.60 -48.82 7.97
N ILE A 251 -4.59 -47.72 7.20
CA ILE A 251 -5.79 -46.95 6.87
C ILE A 251 -6.88 -47.81 6.21
N ARG A 252 -6.48 -48.74 5.32
CA ARG A 252 -7.44 -49.66 4.65
C ARG A 252 -8.04 -50.70 5.60
N GLN A 253 -7.28 -51.14 6.60
CA GLN A 253 -7.69 -52.21 7.51
C GLN A 253 -8.39 -51.68 8.77
N GLN A 254 -7.83 -50.64 9.37
CA GLN A 254 -8.22 -50.02 10.63
C GLN A 254 -7.92 -48.52 10.55
N PRO A 255 -8.80 -47.70 9.94
CA PRO A 255 -8.55 -46.27 9.80
C PRO A 255 -8.54 -45.57 11.16
N GLY A 256 -7.52 -44.72 11.37
CA GLY A 256 -7.39 -43.85 12.53
C GLY A 256 -6.91 -42.46 12.09
N ALA A 257 -7.33 -41.38 12.78
CA ALA A 257 -6.93 -40.02 12.42
C ALA A 257 -5.40 -39.83 12.48
N ALA A 258 -4.73 -40.48 13.43
CA ALA A 258 -3.28 -40.47 13.55
C ALA A 258 -2.57 -41.09 12.33
N ASP A 259 -3.16 -42.10 11.69
CA ASP A 259 -2.59 -42.72 10.49
C ASP A 259 -2.73 -41.83 9.27
N PHE A 260 -3.89 -41.17 9.09
CA PHE A 260 -4.09 -40.17 8.05
C PHE A 260 -3.13 -38.98 8.22
N ARG A 261 -3.02 -38.46 9.46
CA ARG A 261 -2.07 -37.39 9.78
C ARG A 261 -0.63 -37.82 9.49
N GLY A 262 -0.21 -38.98 10.00
CA GLY A 262 1.14 -39.49 9.77
C GLY A 262 1.46 -39.72 8.29
N LEU A 263 0.48 -40.17 7.50
CA LEU A 263 0.64 -40.30 6.05
C LEU A 263 0.80 -38.94 5.37
N GLY A 264 0.00 -37.94 5.76
CA GLY A 264 0.14 -36.57 5.28
C GLY A 264 1.48 -35.96 5.67
N ASP A 265 1.96 -36.18 6.89
CA ASP A 265 3.27 -35.70 7.36
C ASP A 265 4.42 -36.26 6.52
N LEU A 266 4.35 -37.54 6.10
CA LEU A 266 5.33 -38.13 5.19
C LEU A 266 5.32 -37.46 3.81
N TYR A 267 4.14 -37.22 3.22
CA TYR A 267 4.05 -36.51 1.95
C TYR A 267 4.48 -35.05 2.05
N ARG A 268 4.16 -34.38 3.16
CA ARG A 268 4.59 -33.00 3.40
C ARG A 268 6.11 -32.91 3.49
N ARG A 269 6.73 -33.86 4.17
CA ARG A 269 8.18 -33.98 4.25
C ARG A 269 8.80 -34.16 2.86
N LEU A 270 8.24 -35.03 2.01
CA LEU A 270 8.69 -35.20 0.62
C LEU A 270 8.48 -33.93 -0.22
N TYR A 271 7.37 -33.22 -0.05
CA TYR A 271 7.12 -31.92 -0.67
C TYR A 271 8.17 -30.87 -0.27
N ASP A 272 8.47 -30.76 1.03
CA ASP A 272 9.45 -29.81 1.57
C ASP A 272 10.88 -30.14 1.08
N THR A 273 11.22 -31.42 0.93
CA THR A 273 12.51 -31.87 0.39
C THR A 273 12.59 -31.65 -1.12
N ALA A 274 11.53 -31.95 -1.87
CA ALA A 274 11.46 -31.72 -3.30
C ALA A 274 11.67 -30.23 -3.67
N GLY A 275 11.21 -29.30 -2.84
CA GLY A 275 11.43 -27.86 -3.04
C GLY A 275 12.87 -27.38 -2.78
N LYS A 276 13.76 -28.22 -2.24
CA LYS A 276 15.14 -27.87 -1.89
C LYS A 276 16.19 -28.60 -2.72
N GLU A 277 15.86 -29.80 -3.22
CA GLU A 277 16.81 -30.62 -3.97
C GLU A 277 16.80 -30.28 -5.47
N ALA A 278 17.99 -30.18 -6.05
CA ALA A 278 18.17 -29.85 -7.45
C ALA A 278 17.87 -31.04 -8.38
N GLY A 279 17.11 -30.78 -9.46
CA GLY A 279 16.78 -31.77 -10.48
C GLY A 279 15.60 -32.69 -10.14
N ILE A 280 14.75 -32.26 -9.20
CA ILE A 280 13.38 -32.79 -9.06
C ILE A 280 12.46 -31.88 -9.86
N GLU A 281 11.54 -32.47 -10.62
CA GLU A 281 10.56 -31.71 -11.37
C GLU A 281 9.50 -31.09 -10.45
N GLU A 282 9.01 -29.89 -10.81
CA GLU A 282 7.92 -29.25 -10.07
C GLU A 282 6.64 -30.11 -10.08
N THR A 283 6.45 -30.94 -11.11
CA THR A 283 5.36 -31.92 -11.22
C THR A 283 5.35 -32.93 -10.06
N ASP A 284 6.50 -33.45 -9.67
CA ASP A 284 6.65 -34.36 -8.54
C ASP A 284 6.39 -33.66 -7.21
N ARG A 285 6.88 -32.42 -7.07
CA ARG A 285 6.63 -31.59 -5.89
C ARG A 285 5.14 -31.31 -5.73
N GLU A 286 4.45 -30.90 -6.79
CA GLU A 286 2.99 -30.70 -6.81
C GLU A 286 2.24 -32.00 -6.49
N ARG A 287 2.71 -33.14 -6.98
CA ARG A 287 2.12 -34.43 -6.64
C ARG A 287 2.20 -34.71 -5.15
N PHE A 288 3.33 -34.45 -4.49
CA PHE A 288 3.45 -34.63 -3.04
C PHE A 288 2.54 -33.67 -2.28
N TYR A 289 2.43 -32.41 -2.72
CA TYR A 289 1.49 -31.45 -2.13
C TYR A 289 0.03 -31.96 -2.19
N ALA A 290 -0.40 -32.42 -3.36
CA ALA A 290 -1.75 -32.97 -3.56
C ALA A 290 -1.99 -34.23 -2.70
N GLN A 291 -0.98 -35.09 -2.56
CA GLN A 291 -1.06 -36.28 -1.70
C GLN A 291 -1.15 -35.90 -0.21
N THR A 292 -0.41 -34.89 0.25
CA THR A 292 -0.52 -34.35 1.61
C THR A 292 -1.92 -33.81 1.87
N LEU A 293 -2.41 -32.95 0.98
CA LEU A 293 -3.75 -32.37 1.09
C LEU A 293 -4.82 -33.46 1.13
N SER A 294 -4.72 -34.46 0.26
CA SER A 294 -5.64 -35.59 0.24
C SER A 294 -5.59 -36.41 1.54
N ALA A 295 -4.40 -36.68 2.09
CA ALA A 295 -4.26 -37.44 3.33
C ALA A 295 -4.91 -36.71 4.52
N TYR A 296 -4.64 -35.41 4.69
CA TYR A 296 -5.23 -34.63 5.79
C TYR A 296 -6.74 -34.44 5.62
N SER A 297 -7.22 -34.09 4.42
CA SER A 297 -8.66 -33.89 4.16
C SER A 297 -9.47 -35.18 4.29
N ASN A 298 -8.96 -36.32 3.81
CA ASN A 298 -9.58 -37.63 4.03
C ASN A 298 -9.60 -38.00 5.52
N GLY A 299 -8.52 -37.69 6.24
CA GLY A 299 -8.46 -37.87 7.69
C GLY A 299 -9.52 -37.05 8.43
N LEU A 300 -9.74 -35.80 8.01
CA LEU A 300 -10.76 -34.94 8.59
C LEU A 300 -12.17 -35.48 8.31
N SER A 301 -12.45 -35.85 7.05
CA SER A 301 -13.74 -36.45 6.67
C SER A 301 -14.02 -37.74 7.45
N PHE A 302 -13.00 -38.59 7.61
CA PHE A 302 -13.09 -39.78 8.45
C PHE A 302 -13.39 -39.41 9.91
N ALA A 303 -12.65 -38.46 10.49
CA ALA A 303 -12.82 -38.04 11.87
C ALA A 303 -14.21 -37.46 12.15
N GLU A 304 -14.80 -36.76 11.18
CA GLU A 304 -16.18 -36.27 11.23
C GLU A 304 -17.19 -37.41 11.21
N GLN A 305 -17.07 -38.33 10.25
CA GLN A 305 -17.98 -39.46 10.08
C GLN A 305 -17.93 -40.45 11.24
N ALA A 306 -16.73 -40.72 11.77
CA ALA A 306 -16.52 -41.62 12.89
C ALA A 306 -16.78 -40.97 14.27
N GLY A 307 -17.09 -39.67 14.31
CA GLY A 307 -17.38 -38.95 15.56
C GLY A 307 -16.18 -38.90 16.51
N LEU A 308 -14.96 -38.79 15.97
CA LEU A 308 -13.73 -38.77 16.77
C LEU A 308 -13.64 -37.53 17.68
N PRO A 309 -12.86 -37.61 18.78
CA PRO A 309 -12.68 -36.51 19.71
C PRO A 309 -12.23 -35.20 19.03
N PRO A 310 -12.64 -34.02 19.55
CA PRO A 310 -12.25 -32.72 19.00
C PRO A 310 -10.75 -32.53 18.80
N GLN A 311 -9.93 -33.09 19.69
CA GLN A 311 -8.47 -32.97 19.64
C GLN A 311 -7.86 -33.61 18.38
N GLU A 312 -8.41 -34.75 17.92
CA GLU A 312 -7.92 -35.41 16.70
C GLU A 312 -8.26 -34.60 15.44
N LYS A 313 -9.44 -33.98 15.42
CA LYS A 313 -9.86 -33.06 14.35
C LYS A 313 -9.01 -31.78 14.36
N ALA A 314 -8.77 -31.22 15.54
CA ALA A 314 -7.95 -30.02 15.72
C ALA A 314 -6.54 -30.19 15.15
N ALA A 315 -5.93 -31.37 15.37
CA ALA A 315 -4.61 -31.70 14.85
C ALA A 315 -4.57 -31.79 13.31
N LEU A 316 -5.64 -32.28 12.67
CA LEU A 316 -5.75 -32.34 11.21
C LEU A 316 -5.94 -30.94 10.61
N HIS A 317 -6.79 -30.11 11.22
CA HIS A 317 -6.93 -28.69 10.84
C HIS A 317 -5.60 -27.92 11.01
N GLN A 318 -4.87 -28.15 12.10
CA GLN A 318 -3.54 -27.57 12.30
C GLN A 318 -2.57 -28.00 11.19
N ALA A 319 -2.59 -29.27 10.79
CA ALA A 319 -1.72 -29.78 9.73
C ALA A 319 -2.08 -29.19 8.35
N LEU A 320 -3.37 -29.00 8.05
CA LEU A 320 -3.83 -28.29 6.86
C LEU A 320 -3.42 -26.81 6.88
N ALA A 321 -3.58 -26.13 8.01
CA ALA A 321 -3.13 -24.74 8.16
C ALA A 321 -1.62 -24.62 7.90
N ALA A 322 -0.81 -25.52 8.46
CA ALA A 322 0.63 -25.56 8.21
C ALA A 322 0.98 -25.81 6.73
N LEU A 323 0.23 -26.69 6.05
CA LEU A 323 0.39 -26.95 4.62
C LEU A 323 0.03 -25.73 3.76
N TYR A 324 -1.05 -25.02 4.07
CA TYR A 324 -1.41 -23.80 3.34
C TYR A 324 -0.42 -22.66 3.63
N ARG A 325 0.12 -22.58 4.85
CA ARG A 325 1.18 -21.63 5.20
C ARG A 325 2.46 -21.84 4.37
N SER A 326 2.81 -23.07 4.01
CA SER A 326 4.00 -23.32 3.18
C SER A 326 3.85 -22.85 1.73
N ARG A 327 2.62 -22.49 1.30
CA ARG A 327 2.27 -21.94 -0.01
C ARG A 327 1.87 -20.46 0.03
N SER A 328 1.66 -19.88 1.21
CA SER A 328 1.16 -18.51 1.33
C SER A 328 2.21 -17.46 0.94
N ILE A 329 3.49 -17.85 0.92
CA ILE A 329 4.60 -17.02 0.44
C ILE A 329 5.31 -17.77 -0.68
N GLU A 330 5.34 -17.15 -1.86
CA GLU A 330 6.04 -17.65 -3.04
C GLU A 330 7.57 -17.49 -2.89
N PRO A 331 8.38 -18.24 -3.66
CA PRO A 331 9.85 -18.15 -3.58
C PRO A 331 10.43 -16.75 -3.85
N ASP A 332 9.70 -15.89 -4.56
CA ASP A 332 10.07 -14.49 -4.84
C ASP A 332 9.64 -13.51 -3.74
N GLY A 333 8.98 -14.01 -2.69
CA GLY A 333 8.41 -13.20 -1.60
C GLY A 333 6.99 -12.68 -1.89
N GLY A 334 6.39 -13.04 -3.02
CA GLY A 334 4.99 -12.80 -3.33
C GLY A 334 4.06 -13.47 -2.32
N ILE A 335 2.92 -12.86 -2.05
CA ILE A 335 1.93 -13.42 -1.11
C ILE A 335 0.76 -13.98 -1.91
N ASP A 336 0.52 -15.28 -1.81
CA ASP A 336 -0.70 -15.90 -2.34
C ASP A 336 -1.82 -15.82 -1.31
N PHE A 337 -2.68 -14.82 -1.50
CA PHE A 337 -3.79 -14.56 -0.60
C PHE A 337 -4.87 -15.66 -0.58
N ALA A 338 -4.97 -16.51 -1.61
CA ALA A 338 -5.89 -17.64 -1.58
C ALA A 338 -5.42 -18.65 -0.52
N TYR A 339 -4.12 -18.96 -0.49
CA TYR A 339 -3.54 -19.82 0.55
C TYR A 339 -3.54 -19.16 1.94
N VAL A 340 -3.37 -17.84 2.03
CA VAL A 340 -3.53 -17.12 3.32
C VAL A 340 -4.95 -17.28 3.88
N GLN A 341 -5.98 -17.21 3.03
CA GLN A 341 -7.37 -17.40 3.45
C GLN A 341 -7.63 -18.82 3.93
N LEU A 342 -7.17 -19.82 3.16
CA LEU A 342 -7.29 -21.23 3.54
C LEU A 342 -6.53 -21.53 4.85
N MET A 343 -5.31 -21.03 5.00
CA MET A 343 -4.52 -21.14 6.23
C MET A 343 -5.28 -20.56 7.43
N ALA A 344 -5.82 -19.34 7.31
CA ALA A 344 -6.55 -18.69 8.40
C ALA A 344 -7.84 -19.45 8.78
N ALA A 345 -8.57 -19.95 7.79
CA ALA A 345 -9.79 -20.73 8.02
C ALA A 345 -9.51 -22.04 8.77
N GLU A 346 -8.47 -22.78 8.36
CA GLU A 346 -8.07 -24.01 9.04
C GLU A 346 -7.49 -23.76 10.43
N ALA A 347 -6.72 -22.68 10.61
CA ALA A 347 -6.20 -22.28 11.92
C ALA A 347 -7.35 -21.94 12.89
N GLU A 348 -8.37 -21.23 12.42
CA GLU A 348 -9.58 -20.94 13.20
C GLU A 348 -10.36 -22.21 13.55
N ALA A 349 -10.55 -23.12 12.60
CA ALA A 349 -11.21 -24.41 12.83
C ALA A 349 -10.45 -25.26 13.86
N SER A 350 -9.11 -25.23 13.83
CA SER A 350 -8.27 -25.90 14.84
C SER A 350 -8.44 -25.26 16.22
N LEU A 351 -8.38 -23.92 16.34
CA LEU A 351 -8.50 -23.20 17.61
C LEU A 351 -9.86 -23.38 18.29
N ALA A 352 -10.92 -23.56 17.50
CA ALA A 352 -12.28 -23.83 18.00
C ALA A 352 -12.40 -25.22 18.68
N LEU A 353 -11.51 -26.15 18.33
CA LEU A 353 -11.51 -27.53 18.83
C LEU A 353 -10.42 -27.80 19.87
N LEU A 354 -9.38 -26.96 19.92
CA LEU A 354 -8.34 -27.03 20.94
C LEU A 354 -8.86 -26.61 22.32
N PRO A 355 -8.31 -27.17 23.41
CA PRO A 355 -8.61 -26.72 24.77
C PRO A 355 -8.39 -25.21 24.94
N ALA A 356 -9.13 -24.59 25.87
CA ALA A 356 -9.03 -23.15 26.12
C ALA A 356 -7.73 -22.78 26.86
N GLU A 357 -7.11 -23.74 27.55
CA GLU A 357 -5.84 -23.56 28.25
C GLU A 357 -4.70 -23.21 27.27
N ALA A 358 -3.80 -22.34 27.72
CA ALA A 358 -2.60 -21.99 26.96
C ALA A 358 -1.69 -23.20 26.80
N THR A 359 -1.69 -23.78 25.60
CA THR A 359 -0.79 -24.85 25.16
C THR A 359 0.11 -24.33 24.04
N THR A 360 1.25 -24.99 23.82
CA THR A 360 2.18 -24.63 22.73
C THR A 360 1.50 -24.71 21.37
N ASP A 361 0.67 -25.73 21.14
CA ASP A 361 -0.07 -25.88 19.88
C ASP A 361 -1.08 -24.74 19.69
N ARG A 362 -1.80 -24.37 20.75
CA ARG A 362 -2.76 -23.25 20.70
C ARG A 362 -2.06 -21.92 20.40
N SER A 363 -0.92 -21.64 21.02
CA SER A 363 -0.19 -20.39 20.79
C SER A 363 0.41 -20.32 19.38
N GLU A 364 0.90 -21.43 18.85
CA GLU A 364 1.40 -21.53 17.48
C GLU A 364 0.29 -21.27 16.46
N VAL A 365 -0.85 -21.97 16.58
CA VAL A 365 -1.98 -21.80 15.65
C VAL A 365 -2.58 -20.39 15.76
N ASN A 366 -2.64 -19.81 16.96
CA ASN A 366 -3.07 -18.43 17.15
C ASN A 366 -2.11 -17.44 16.47
N GLY A 367 -0.80 -17.71 16.52
CA GLY A 367 0.21 -16.98 15.74
C GLY A 367 -0.08 -17.01 14.24
N TRP A 368 -0.41 -18.17 13.70
CA TRP A 368 -0.72 -18.32 12.28
C TRP A 368 -2.01 -17.59 11.89
N LEU A 369 -3.06 -17.66 12.71
CA LEU A 369 -4.30 -16.93 12.48
C LEU A 369 -4.06 -15.41 12.51
N ALA A 370 -3.28 -14.92 13.49
CA ALA A 370 -2.93 -13.51 13.58
C ALA A 370 -2.15 -13.02 12.36
N ASP A 371 -1.15 -13.78 11.91
CA ASP A 371 -0.40 -13.49 10.67
C ASP A 371 -1.34 -13.41 9.46
N GLY A 372 -2.25 -14.39 9.32
CA GLY A 372 -3.19 -14.47 8.22
C GLY A 372 -4.17 -13.30 8.19
N LEU A 373 -4.77 -12.95 9.33
CA LEU A 373 -5.68 -11.81 9.45
C LEU A 373 -4.97 -10.48 9.13
N ARG A 374 -3.72 -10.30 9.59
CA ARG A 374 -2.93 -9.11 9.28
C ARG A 374 -2.61 -8.99 7.79
N MET A 375 -2.24 -10.10 7.14
CA MET A 375 -2.00 -10.12 5.69
C MET A 375 -3.28 -9.79 4.91
N GLN A 376 -4.42 -10.36 5.28
CA GLN A 376 -5.72 -10.06 4.66
C GLN A 376 -6.15 -8.61 4.90
N ALA A 377 -5.91 -8.05 6.09
CA ALA A 377 -6.23 -6.65 6.39
C ALA A 377 -5.43 -5.69 5.49
N ARG A 378 -4.13 -5.95 5.30
CA ARG A 378 -3.29 -5.20 4.37
C ARG A 378 -3.77 -5.32 2.92
N GLN A 379 -4.23 -6.50 2.50
CA GLN A 379 -4.80 -6.69 1.16
C GLN A 379 -6.08 -5.88 0.96
N ALA A 380 -6.97 -5.90 1.95
CA ALA A 380 -8.20 -5.11 1.93
C ALA A 380 -7.89 -3.60 1.90
N GLN A 381 -6.90 -3.15 2.67
CA GLN A 381 -6.39 -1.78 2.63
C GLN A 381 -5.85 -1.40 1.25
N GLN A 382 -5.03 -2.24 0.62
CA GLN A 382 -4.52 -2.01 -0.74
C GLN A 382 -5.63 -1.90 -1.79
N ARG A 383 -6.71 -2.68 -1.62
CA ARG A 383 -7.92 -2.62 -2.46
C ARG A 383 -8.85 -1.46 -2.09
N LYS A 384 -8.53 -0.67 -1.06
CA LYS A 384 -9.39 0.38 -0.48
C LYS A 384 -10.75 -0.13 -0.02
N ASP A 385 -10.83 -1.39 0.39
CA ASP A 385 -11.98 -2.00 1.03
C ASP A 385 -11.90 -1.78 2.55
N TRP A 386 -12.18 -0.54 2.97
CA TRP A 386 -12.08 -0.13 4.37
C TRP A 386 -12.97 -0.95 5.32
N PRO A 387 -14.24 -1.25 4.98
CA PRO A 387 -15.08 -2.09 5.84
C PRO A 387 -14.48 -3.48 6.08
N ALA A 388 -13.97 -4.14 5.03
CA ALA A 388 -13.33 -5.45 5.17
C ALA A 388 -12.04 -5.36 6.00
N ALA A 389 -11.21 -4.35 5.78
CA ALA A 389 -9.97 -4.17 6.52
C ALA A 389 -10.23 -3.92 8.02
N LEU A 390 -11.20 -3.07 8.37
CA LEU A 390 -11.61 -2.83 9.76
C LEU A 390 -12.14 -4.10 10.43
N ALA A 391 -13.00 -4.86 9.74
CA ALA A 391 -13.55 -6.10 10.28
C ALA A 391 -12.45 -7.15 10.57
N LEU A 392 -11.41 -7.20 9.73
CA LEU A 392 -10.25 -8.07 9.93
C LEU A 392 -9.39 -7.62 11.13
N LEU A 393 -9.19 -6.31 11.32
CA LEU A 393 -8.50 -5.77 12.50
C LEU A 393 -9.32 -6.00 13.78
N ASP A 394 -10.65 -5.89 13.73
CA ASP A 394 -11.53 -6.20 14.86
C ASP A 394 -11.48 -7.70 15.22
N ARG A 395 -11.43 -8.59 14.22
CA ARG A 395 -11.17 -10.03 14.47
C ARG A 395 -9.81 -10.27 15.09
N LEU A 396 -8.77 -9.58 14.64
CA LEU A 396 -7.43 -9.68 15.19
C LEU A 396 -7.37 -9.20 16.66
N ALA A 397 -8.16 -8.17 17.01
CA ALA A 397 -8.31 -7.68 18.38
C ALA A 397 -9.05 -8.67 19.29
N ALA A 398 -10.00 -9.42 18.72
CA ALA A 398 -10.82 -10.39 19.44
C ALA A 398 -10.11 -11.74 19.69
N LEU A 399 -8.90 -11.95 19.16
CA LEU A 399 -8.17 -13.19 19.39
C LEU A 399 -7.77 -13.33 20.87
N PRO A 400 -8.07 -14.48 21.51
CA PRO A 400 -7.61 -14.75 22.87
C PRO A 400 -6.08 -14.86 22.89
N ASP A 401 -5.44 -14.28 23.91
CA ASP A 401 -3.97 -14.26 24.04
C ASP A 401 -3.26 -13.81 22.74
N SER A 402 -3.78 -12.74 22.13
CA SER A 402 -3.30 -12.24 20.85
C SER A 402 -1.77 -12.02 20.89
N PRO A 403 -1.02 -12.57 19.93
CA PRO A 403 0.43 -12.33 19.81
C PRO A 403 0.74 -10.89 19.35
N VAL A 404 -0.29 -10.10 19.05
CA VAL A 404 -0.19 -8.73 18.56
C VAL A 404 -0.34 -7.74 19.71
N ASP A 405 0.57 -6.77 19.77
CA ASP A 405 0.48 -5.66 20.72
C ASP A 405 -0.81 -4.85 20.49
N PRO A 406 -1.69 -4.71 21.50
CA PRO A 406 -2.93 -3.95 21.38
C PRO A 406 -2.69 -2.47 21.04
N ALA A 407 -1.56 -1.89 21.45
CA ALA A 407 -1.23 -0.51 21.10
C ALA A 407 -0.93 -0.38 19.60
N GLN A 408 -0.18 -1.34 19.04
CA GLN A 408 0.08 -1.41 17.60
C GLN A 408 -1.22 -1.58 16.80
N LEU A 409 -2.14 -2.42 17.29
CA LEU A 409 -3.42 -2.65 16.60
C LEU A 409 -4.35 -1.43 16.62
N ALA A 410 -4.40 -0.72 17.75
CA ALA A 410 -5.13 0.53 17.86
C ALA A 410 -4.57 1.59 16.89
N GLU A 411 -3.25 1.63 16.74
CA GLU A 411 -2.57 2.50 15.78
C GLU A 411 -2.88 2.13 14.32
N ASP A 412 -2.79 0.85 13.96
CA ASP A 412 -3.14 0.36 12.62
C ASP A 412 -4.60 0.71 12.25
N ARG A 413 -5.54 0.54 13.20
CA ARG A 413 -6.94 0.93 13.04
C ARG A 413 -7.09 2.44 12.83
N ARG A 414 -6.38 3.24 13.61
CA ARG A 414 -6.42 4.71 13.54
C ARG A 414 -5.93 5.21 12.20
N LEU A 415 -4.80 4.70 11.71
CA LEU A 415 -4.25 5.03 10.39
C LEU A 415 -5.22 4.68 9.26
N LEU A 416 -5.88 3.52 9.35
CA LEU A 416 -6.83 3.08 8.34
C LEU A 416 -8.08 3.99 8.25
N LEU A 417 -8.58 4.47 9.39
CA LEU A 417 -9.65 5.47 9.43
C LEU A 417 -9.21 6.80 8.81
N LEU A 418 -7.98 7.25 9.08
CA LEU A 418 -7.44 8.48 8.48
C LEU A 418 -7.33 8.37 6.95
N GLU A 419 -6.90 7.23 6.42
CA GLU A 419 -6.86 6.99 4.97
C GLU A 419 -8.27 6.96 4.34
N GLN A 420 -9.25 6.37 5.03
CA GLN A 420 -10.65 6.41 4.60
C GLN A 420 -11.19 7.85 4.56
N ALA A 421 -10.86 8.67 5.57
CA ALA A 421 -11.25 10.08 5.60
C ALA A 421 -10.64 10.85 4.41
N LEU A 422 -9.37 10.62 4.06
CA LEU A 422 -8.78 11.18 2.85
C LEU A 422 -9.51 10.75 1.58
N GLN A 423 -9.93 9.49 1.48
CA GLN A 423 -10.69 9.05 0.32
C GLN A 423 -12.01 9.81 0.21
N PHE A 424 -12.76 9.99 1.31
CA PHE A 424 -13.99 10.79 1.29
C PHE A 424 -13.72 12.23 0.85
N LEU A 425 -12.62 12.84 1.27
CA LEU A 425 -12.21 14.15 0.78
C LEU A 425 -11.92 14.16 -0.73
N SER A 426 -11.20 13.16 -1.23
CA SER A 426 -10.91 13.03 -2.67
C SER A 426 -12.18 12.89 -3.52
N GLN A 427 -13.25 12.35 -2.93
CA GLN A 427 -14.56 12.19 -3.55
C GLN A 427 -15.48 13.42 -3.34
N GLY A 428 -15.00 14.47 -2.67
CA GLY A 428 -15.78 15.66 -2.34
C GLY A 428 -16.78 15.49 -1.19
N ASN A 429 -16.78 14.35 -0.51
CA ASN A 429 -17.67 14.07 0.63
C ASN A 429 -17.04 14.52 1.96
N GLN A 430 -17.13 15.81 2.20
CA GLN A 430 -16.41 16.49 3.30
C GLN A 430 -17.01 16.18 4.67
N GLU A 431 -18.34 16.03 4.74
CA GLU A 431 -19.04 15.71 6.00
C GLU A 431 -18.67 14.32 6.49
N ALA A 432 -18.62 13.33 5.60
CA ALA A 432 -18.19 11.97 5.93
C ALA A 432 -16.72 11.92 6.36
N ALA A 433 -15.84 12.67 5.68
CA ALA A 433 -14.43 12.76 6.04
C ALA A 433 -14.22 13.37 7.43
N LEU A 434 -14.92 14.47 7.75
CA LEU A 434 -14.81 15.15 9.05
C LEU A 434 -15.47 14.35 10.17
N ALA A 435 -16.58 13.66 9.93
CA ALA A 435 -17.19 12.79 10.93
C ALA A 435 -16.24 11.64 11.32
N LEU A 436 -15.52 11.10 10.34
CA LEU A 436 -14.60 9.99 10.55
C LEU A 436 -13.27 10.45 11.18
N ALA A 437 -12.65 11.51 10.66
CA ALA A 437 -11.44 12.10 11.21
C ALA A 437 -11.66 12.75 12.59
N GLY A 438 -12.81 13.37 12.82
CA GLY A 438 -13.13 14.05 14.09
C GLY A 438 -13.31 13.11 15.28
N SER A 439 -13.54 11.82 15.03
CA SER A 439 -13.52 10.78 16.07
C SER A 439 -12.10 10.35 16.48
N THR A 440 -11.11 10.61 15.63
CA THR A 440 -9.72 10.16 15.79
C THR A 440 -8.73 11.30 16.01
N LEU A 441 -9.11 12.54 15.69
CA LEU A 441 -8.31 13.76 15.82
C LEU A 441 -9.10 14.84 16.58
N ALA A 442 -8.40 15.66 17.36
CA ALA A 442 -8.99 16.85 17.94
C ALA A 442 -9.40 17.82 16.81
N LEU A 443 -10.70 18.07 16.67
CA LEU A 443 -11.28 18.89 15.59
C LEU A 443 -10.65 20.30 15.51
N ASP A 444 -10.21 20.83 16.65
CA ASP A 444 -9.60 22.15 16.78
C ASP A 444 -8.25 22.28 16.07
N ASP A 445 -7.52 21.17 15.90
CA ASP A 445 -6.26 21.14 15.16
C ASP A 445 -6.47 21.18 13.65
N LEU A 446 -7.68 20.90 13.15
CA LEU A 446 -7.98 20.82 11.72
C LEU A 446 -8.67 22.06 11.16
N LEU A 447 -9.25 22.91 12.03
CA LEU A 447 -10.04 24.06 11.63
C LEU A 447 -9.20 25.36 11.68
N PRO A 448 -9.45 26.33 10.78
CA PRO A 448 -8.88 27.67 10.91
C PRO A 448 -9.23 28.32 12.26
N ALA A 449 -8.40 29.28 12.69
CA ALA A 449 -8.65 30.06 13.88
C ALA A 449 -10.04 30.70 13.84
N ALA A 450 -10.67 30.86 15.01
CA ALA A 450 -12.08 31.28 15.09
C ALA A 450 -12.40 32.59 14.34
N GLU A 451 -11.44 33.52 14.31
CA GLU A 451 -11.55 34.82 13.65
C GLU A 451 -11.48 34.75 12.12
N GLN A 452 -10.82 33.71 11.59
CA GLN A 452 -10.72 33.43 10.16
C GLN A 452 -11.90 32.61 9.65
N ARG A 453 -12.87 32.28 10.50
CA ARG A 453 -14.09 31.56 10.09
C ARG A 453 -15.21 32.57 9.87
N THR A 454 -15.82 32.58 8.70
CA THR A 454 -17.00 33.38 8.44
C THR A 454 -18.21 32.80 9.18
N ILE A 455 -19.06 33.70 9.69
CA ILE A 455 -20.25 33.34 10.45
C ILE A 455 -21.51 33.58 9.63
N PHE A 456 -21.48 34.58 8.74
CA PHE A 456 -22.60 34.95 7.89
C PHE A 456 -22.38 34.48 6.46
N ALA A 457 -23.47 34.06 5.80
CA ALA A 457 -23.41 33.60 4.41
C ALA A 457 -23.35 34.78 3.43
N ARG A 458 -24.09 35.86 3.71
CA ARG A 458 -24.14 37.11 2.94
C ARG A 458 -24.72 38.24 3.78
N TRP A 459 -24.50 39.49 3.35
CA TRP A 459 -25.16 40.67 3.90
C TRP A 459 -26.15 41.26 2.90
N GLU A 460 -27.37 41.58 3.34
CA GLU A 460 -28.36 42.33 2.57
C GLU A 460 -28.79 43.55 3.39
N LEU A 461 -28.18 44.70 3.09
CA LEU A 461 -28.41 45.95 3.83
C LEU A 461 -29.02 47.01 2.93
N THR A 462 -29.91 47.84 3.47
CA THR A 462 -30.54 48.98 2.81
C THR A 462 -30.23 50.24 3.61
N LEU A 463 -29.57 51.20 2.97
CA LEU A 463 -29.21 52.50 3.51
C LEU A 463 -30.07 53.58 2.85
N THR A 464 -31.04 54.11 3.57
CA THR A 464 -31.89 55.21 3.11
C THR A 464 -31.37 56.53 3.70
N ILE A 465 -30.98 57.46 2.83
CA ILE A 465 -30.47 58.78 3.20
C ILE A 465 -31.51 59.85 2.83
N ARG A 466 -31.91 60.64 3.83
CA ARG A 466 -32.83 61.77 3.72
C ARG A 466 -32.14 63.04 4.25
N PRO A 467 -32.70 64.24 3.98
CA PRO A 467 -32.10 65.49 4.43
C PRO A 467 -31.85 65.58 5.94
N ASP A 468 -32.76 65.04 6.75
CA ASP A 468 -32.73 65.13 8.22
C ASP A 468 -32.69 63.75 8.91
N ASP A 469 -32.62 62.66 8.15
CA ASP A 469 -32.80 61.30 8.67
C ASP A 469 -31.93 60.28 7.92
N LEU A 470 -31.51 59.26 8.65
CA LEU A 470 -30.78 58.12 8.13
C LEU A 470 -31.35 56.83 8.67
N ILE A 471 -31.69 55.93 7.75
CA ILE A 471 -32.22 54.62 8.07
C ILE A 471 -31.29 53.57 7.49
N LEU A 472 -30.79 52.65 8.32
CA LEU A 472 -30.07 51.47 7.87
C LEU A 472 -30.83 50.24 8.36
N SER A 473 -31.30 49.41 7.44
CA SER A 473 -32.04 48.20 7.77
C SER A 473 -31.55 47.01 6.95
N GLY A 474 -31.53 45.81 7.51
CA GLY A 474 -31.20 44.63 6.73
C GLY A 474 -30.91 43.39 7.55
N ALA A 475 -30.46 42.36 6.85
CA ALA A 475 -30.29 41.03 7.41
C ALA A 475 -28.98 40.36 6.95
N ALA A 476 -28.44 39.50 7.81
CA ALA A 476 -27.35 38.59 7.47
C ALA A 476 -27.65 37.17 7.97
N PRO A 477 -27.98 36.20 7.09
CA PRO A 477 -28.17 34.81 7.49
C PRO A 477 -26.87 34.19 8.01
N ALA A 478 -26.97 33.47 9.12
CA ALA A 478 -25.88 32.65 9.64
C ALA A 478 -25.64 31.44 8.73
N LEU A 479 -24.38 30.97 8.66
CA LEU A 479 -24.07 29.70 8.04
C LEU A 479 -24.61 28.52 8.88
N PRO A 480 -25.06 27.43 8.25
CA PRO A 480 -25.49 26.23 8.97
C PRO A 480 -24.45 25.73 9.97
N GLY A 481 -24.85 25.47 11.20
CA GLY A 481 -23.96 25.04 12.30
C GLY A 481 -23.17 26.18 12.96
N ARG A 482 -23.40 27.45 12.59
CA ARG A 482 -22.79 28.64 13.20
C ARG A 482 -23.78 29.53 13.94
N GLU A 483 -25.04 29.11 14.08
CA GLU A 483 -26.16 29.90 14.61
C GLU A 483 -25.89 30.39 16.03
N GLU A 484 -25.36 29.53 16.90
CA GLU A 484 -25.05 29.90 18.29
C GLU A 484 -23.87 30.89 18.38
N THR A 485 -22.94 30.83 17.43
CA THR A 485 -21.86 31.81 17.36
C THR A 485 -22.36 33.14 16.81
N ALA A 486 -23.25 33.10 15.81
CA ALA A 486 -23.92 34.29 15.27
C ALA A 486 -24.75 35.00 16.35
N ARG A 487 -25.54 34.26 17.12
CA ARG A 487 -26.31 34.78 18.26
C ARG A 487 -25.43 35.53 19.24
N ARG A 488 -24.34 34.91 19.70
CA ARG A 488 -23.39 35.55 20.64
C ARG A 488 -22.78 36.83 20.08
N LEU A 489 -22.40 36.86 18.80
CA LEU A 489 -21.86 38.08 18.19
C LEU A 489 -22.90 39.19 18.06
N VAL A 490 -24.15 38.83 17.75
CA VAL A 490 -25.27 39.76 17.67
C VAL A 490 -25.59 40.34 19.05
N ASP A 491 -25.64 39.50 20.09
CA ASP A 491 -25.89 39.93 21.46
C ASP A 491 -24.78 40.87 21.96
N GLN A 492 -23.52 40.60 21.61
CA GLN A 492 -22.40 41.50 21.89
C GLN A 492 -22.57 42.86 21.21
N LEU A 493 -22.98 42.90 19.95
CA LEU A 493 -23.23 44.15 19.25
C LEU A 493 -24.43 44.91 19.85
N ALA A 494 -25.52 44.19 20.16
CA ALA A 494 -26.71 44.77 20.77
C ALA A 494 -26.41 45.40 22.13
N LEU A 495 -25.61 44.71 22.96
CA LEU A 495 -25.12 45.24 24.25
C LEU A 495 -24.24 46.48 24.05
N ALA A 496 -23.29 46.43 23.11
CA ALA A 496 -22.38 47.55 22.85
C ALA A 496 -23.13 48.80 22.34
N TRP A 497 -24.09 48.63 21.42
CA TRP A 497 -24.94 49.71 20.95
C TRP A 497 -25.92 50.20 22.01
N GLY A 498 -26.44 49.32 22.87
CA GLY A 498 -27.33 49.70 23.98
C GLY A 498 -26.64 50.58 25.03
N ALA A 499 -25.34 50.39 25.27
CA ALA A 499 -24.57 51.17 26.24
C ALA A 499 -24.30 52.62 25.81
N VAL A 500 -24.37 52.89 24.51
CA VAL A 500 -23.91 54.16 23.90
C VAL A 500 -25.06 54.96 23.28
N GLN A 501 -26.27 54.39 23.20
CA GLN A 501 -27.41 55.02 22.56
C GLN A 501 -27.99 56.21 23.34
N PRO A 502 -28.25 57.35 22.67
CA PRO A 502 -28.85 58.54 23.32
C PRO A 502 -30.37 58.41 23.53
N ARG A 503 -31.06 57.57 22.75
CA ARG A 503 -32.51 57.31 22.84
C ARG A 503 -32.80 55.84 22.58
N SER A 504 -33.72 55.25 23.35
CA SER A 504 -34.13 53.86 23.18
C SER A 504 -34.81 53.64 21.82
N GLY A 505 -34.41 52.57 21.13
CA GLY A 505 -35.02 52.16 19.86
C GLY A 505 -34.40 52.77 18.59
N VAL A 506 -33.35 53.58 18.73
CA VAL A 506 -32.66 54.21 17.58
C VAL A 506 -31.74 53.23 16.86
N ALA A 507 -31.09 52.32 17.58
CA ALA A 507 -30.28 51.25 17.02
C ALA A 507 -30.66 49.91 17.65
N GLN A 508 -31.12 48.98 16.82
CA GLN A 508 -31.55 47.65 17.24
C GLN A 508 -30.81 46.61 16.40
N VAL A 509 -30.22 45.64 17.10
CA VAL A 509 -29.70 44.42 16.49
C VAL A 509 -30.24 43.26 17.27
N HIS A 510 -30.78 42.26 16.59
CA HIS A 510 -31.21 41.03 17.23
C HIS A 510 -31.04 39.84 16.28
N PHE A 511 -30.99 38.64 16.85
CA PHE A 511 -30.89 37.40 16.09
C PHE A 511 -32.23 36.68 16.15
N ASP A 512 -32.84 36.39 14.99
CA ASP A 512 -34.17 35.75 14.91
C ASP A 512 -34.13 34.22 15.02
N GLY A 513 -32.93 33.66 15.21
CA GLY A 513 -32.66 32.22 15.20
C GLY A 513 -31.91 31.75 13.96
N VAL A 514 -31.98 32.50 12.85
CA VAL A 514 -31.33 32.17 11.57
C VAL A 514 -30.53 33.35 11.02
N ARG A 515 -30.94 34.59 11.29
CA ARG A 515 -30.40 35.81 10.70
C ARG A 515 -30.13 36.86 11.77
N ALA A 516 -29.04 37.59 11.59
CA ALA A 516 -28.83 38.87 12.28
C ALA A 516 -29.65 39.94 11.59
N LEU A 517 -30.53 40.62 12.32
CA LEU A 517 -31.32 41.74 11.84
C LEU A 517 -30.74 43.03 12.42
N VAL A 518 -30.43 43.99 11.55
CA VAL A 518 -29.88 45.29 11.92
C VAL A 518 -30.89 46.36 11.51
N THR A 519 -31.29 47.23 12.44
CA THR A 519 -32.18 48.36 12.18
C THR A 519 -31.69 49.60 12.91
N LEU A 520 -31.53 50.68 12.17
CA LEU A 520 -31.10 52.01 12.61
C LEU A 520 -32.06 53.03 12.02
N SER A 521 -32.54 53.99 12.81
CA SER A 521 -33.46 55.02 12.34
C SER A 521 -33.27 56.32 13.11
N GLY A 522 -33.27 57.48 12.44
CA GLY A 522 -33.20 58.78 13.11
C GLY A 522 -31.83 59.12 13.71
N VAL A 523 -30.73 58.61 13.13
CA VAL A 523 -29.39 58.73 13.72
C VAL A 523 -28.67 60.00 13.25
N SER A 524 -28.26 60.87 14.19
CA SER A 524 -27.46 62.06 13.87
C SER A 524 -26.01 61.72 13.51
N LEU A 525 -25.25 62.67 12.94
CA LEU A 525 -23.82 62.47 12.65
C LEU A 525 -23.00 62.12 13.91
N GLY A 526 -23.27 62.80 15.03
CA GLY A 526 -22.58 62.52 16.29
C GLY A 526 -22.84 61.11 16.79
N ASP A 527 -24.11 60.69 16.79
CA ASP A 527 -24.52 59.37 17.27
C ASP A 527 -23.98 58.24 16.38
N ARG A 528 -23.88 58.47 15.07
CA ARG A 528 -23.25 57.51 14.14
C ARG A 528 -21.79 57.24 14.50
N LEU A 529 -21.01 58.28 14.80
CA LEU A 529 -19.60 58.11 15.17
C LEU A 529 -19.45 57.32 16.48
N THR A 530 -20.33 57.55 17.45
CA THR A 530 -20.32 56.80 18.71
C THR A 530 -20.73 55.34 18.49
N LEU A 531 -21.70 55.07 17.61
CA LEU A 531 -22.07 53.70 17.21
C LEU A 531 -20.94 52.98 16.46
N VAL A 532 -20.20 53.67 15.59
CA VAL A 532 -19.01 53.11 14.91
C VAL A 532 -17.95 52.68 15.92
N GLN A 533 -17.69 53.51 16.95
CA GLN A 533 -16.73 53.18 18.00
C GLN A 533 -17.19 52.01 18.88
N ALA A 534 -18.50 51.88 19.09
CA ALA A 534 -19.10 50.79 19.86
C ALA A 534 -19.20 49.47 19.07
N THR A 535 -19.24 49.50 17.74
CA THR A 535 -19.27 48.28 16.92
C THR A 535 -17.97 47.48 17.10
N PRO A 536 -18.04 46.17 17.44
CA PRO A 536 -16.84 45.35 17.63
C PRO A 536 -15.92 45.38 16.41
N GLN A 537 -14.61 45.39 16.64
CA GLN A 537 -13.59 45.55 15.58
C GLN A 537 -13.34 44.28 14.74
N ASN A 538 -14.10 43.21 14.95
CA ASN A 538 -13.95 41.99 14.18
C ASN A 538 -14.34 42.18 12.69
N THR A 539 -13.94 41.25 11.85
CA THR A 539 -14.14 41.29 10.39
C THR A 539 -15.59 41.07 9.97
N GLN A 540 -16.39 40.43 10.83
CA GLN A 540 -17.80 40.11 10.57
C GLN A 540 -18.67 41.37 10.48
N TRP A 541 -18.36 42.40 11.28
CA TRP A 541 -19.10 43.67 11.31
C TRP A 541 -18.51 44.77 10.42
N ALA A 542 -17.50 44.45 9.60
CA ALA A 542 -16.80 45.43 8.77
C ALA A 542 -17.75 46.21 7.85
N LEU A 543 -18.70 45.52 7.20
CA LEU A 543 -19.67 46.17 6.32
C LEU A 543 -20.55 47.19 7.05
N VAL A 544 -21.07 46.83 8.24
CA VAL A 544 -21.91 47.72 9.05
C VAL A 544 -21.12 48.96 9.49
N ARG A 545 -19.87 48.79 9.93
CA ARG A 545 -19.00 49.93 10.28
C ARG A 545 -18.76 50.85 9.10
N THR A 546 -18.41 50.29 7.93
CA THR A 546 -18.14 51.08 6.72
C THR A 546 -19.38 51.86 6.28
N LEU A 547 -20.58 51.27 6.36
CA LEU A 547 -21.81 51.99 6.06
C LEU A 547 -22.09 53.13 7.04
N LEU A 548 -21.88 52.91 8.34
CA LEU A 548 -22.06 53.96 9.34
C LEU A 548 -21.09 55.13 9.15
N VAL A 549 -19.84 54.87 8.74
CA VAL A 549 -18.83 55.90 8.46
C VAL A 549 -19.12 56.66 7.18
N ASN A 550 -19.46 55.95 6.10
CA ASN A 550 -19.59 56.55 4.76
C ASN A 550 -20.98 57.13 4.46
N ALA A 551 -21.93 57.02 5.38
CA ALA A 551 -23.33 57.43 5.23
C ALA A 551 -23.58 58.96 5.09
N ASN A 552 -22.58 59.79 4.78
CA ASN A 552 -22.74 61.22 4.59
C ASN A 552 -23.17 61.53 3.15
N ALA A 553 -24.14 62.44 2.99
CA ALA A 553 -24.52 62.99 1.70
C ALA A 553 -24.35 64.51 1.73
N GLU A 554 -23.86 65.07 0.63
CA GLU A 554 -23.87 66.51 0.39
C GLU A 554 -25.28 66.90 -0.07
N ILE A 555 -25.88 67.84 0.66
CA ILE A 555 -27.25 68.31 0.42
C ILE A 555 -27.17 69.78 0.03
N GLU A 556 -27.40 70.07 -1.25
CA GLU A 556 -27.49 71.44 -1.75
C GLU A 556 -28.95 71.78 -2.03
N THR A 557 -29.50 72.76 -1.30
CA THR A 557 -30.84 73.27 -1.55
C THR A 557 -30.75 74.65 -2.21
N THR A 558 -31.17 74.74 -3.47
CA THR A 558 -31.28 76.00 -4.20
C THR A 558 -32.74 76.34 -4.42
N ALA A 559 -33.12 77.61 -4.27
CA ALA A 559 -34.53 77.98 -4.29
C ALA A 559 -34.78 79.11 -5.30
N TYR A 560 -35.76 78.91 -6.18
CA TYR A 560 -36.10 79.78 -7.31
C TYR A 560 -37.59 80.13 -7.28
N LEU A 561 -37.93 81.36 -6.89
CA LEU A 561 -39.34 81.79 -6.70
C LEU A 561 -40.09 80.82 -5.77
N ILE A 562 -41.12 80.14 -6.28
CA ILE A 562 -41.92 79.11 -5.58
C ILE A 562 -41.30 77.70 -5.66
N TRP A 563 -40.31 77.48 -6.52
CA TRP A 563 -39.61 76.20 -6.69
C TRP A 563 -38.43 76.07 -5.75
N GLN A 564 -38.17 74.85 -5.30
CA GLN A 564 -37.04 74.44 -4.49
C GLN A 564 -36.40 73.22 -5.13
N ARG A 565 -35.12 73.34 -5.48
CA ARG A 565 -34.32 72.26 -6.04
C ARG A 565 -33.38 71.73 -4.97
N THR A 566 -33.58 70.48 -4.57
CA THR A 566 -32.70 69.77 -3.64
C THR A 566 -31.84 68.79 -4.41
N THR A 567 -30.53 68.97 -4.34
CA THR A 567 -29.53 68.07 -4.91
C THR A 567 -28.90 67.27 -3.77
N LEU A 568 -29.06 65.95 -3.82
CA LEU A 568 -28.39 64.99 -2.93
C LEU A 568 -27.24 64.35 -3.70
N ARG A 569 -26.03 64.41 -3.15
CA ARG A 569 -24.86 63.70 -3.66
C ARG A 569 -24.30 62.80 -2.58
N HIS A 570 -24.04 61.54 -2.92
CA HIS A 570 -23.46 60.57 -2.02
C HIS A 570 -22.44 59.72 -2.76
N SER A 571 -21.35 59.36 -2.10
CA SER A 571 -20.33 58.46 -2.65
C SER A 571 -20.06 57.38 -1.62
N LEU A 572 -20.24 56.13 -2.00
CA LEU A 572 -19.96 54.97 -1.16
C LEU A 572 -18.75 54.21 -1.72
N ASP A 573 -17.75 53.98 -0.87
CA ASP A 573 -16.65 53.07 -1.15
C ASP A 573 -16.72 51.86 -0.20
N LEU A 574 -17.03 50.69 -0.76
CA LEU A 574 -17.08 49.42 -0.03
C LEU A 574 -15.84 48.55 -0.26
N ARG A 575 -14.90 48.98 -1.12
CA ARG A 575 -13.70 48.21 -1.42
C ARG A 575 -12.86 47.86 -0.20
N PRO A 576 -12.72 48.72 0.85
CA PRO A 576 -12.01 48.32 2.06
C PRO A 576 -12.58 47.07 2.75
N VAL A 577 -13.90 46.85 2.66
CA VAL A 577 -14.56 45.64 3.19
C VAL A 577 -14.24 44.44 2.32
N ALA A 578 -14.33 44.60 0.99
CA ALA A 578 -13.97 43.56 0.03
C ALA A 578 -12.49 43.16 0.16
N ASP A 579 -11.58 44.11 0.33
CA ASP A 579 -10.15 43.90 0.51
C ASP A 579 -9.87 43.16 1.84
N GLN A 580 -10.56 43.54 2.92
CA GLN A 580 -10.41 42.87 4.21
C GLN A 580 -10.87 41.40 4.14
N TRP A 581 -12.05 41.13 3.57
CA TRP A 581 -12.58 39.77 3.44
C TRP A 581 -11.79 38.92 2.44
N SER A 582 -11.39 39.51 1.30
CA SER A 582 -10.56 38.84 0.30
C SER A 582 -9.14 38.56 0.82
N GLY A 583 -8.61 39.44 1.69
CA GLY A 583 -7.34 39.23 2.37
C GLY A 583 -7.34 37.99 3.27
N ILE A 584 -8.44 37.75 4.01
CA ILE A 584 -8.63 36.54 4.82
C ILE A 584 -8.73 35.30 3.94
N ALA A 585 -9.51 35.37 2.85
CA ALA A 585 -9.61 34.27 1.90
C ALA A 585 -8.24 33.91 1.31
N ALA A 586 -7.47 34.91 0.88
CA ALA A 586 -6.13 34.71 0.32
C ALA A 586 -5.12 34.18 1.35
N SER A 587 -5.21 34.58 2.62
CA SER A 587 -4.35 34.01 3.68
C SER A 587 -4.67 32.53 3.91
N LEU A 588 -5.96 32.18 4.01
CA LEU A 588 -6.39 30.80 4.16
C LEU A 588 -5.98 29.92 2.97
N GLU A 589 -6.09 30.45 1.76
CA GLU A 589 -5.66 29.75 0.54
C GLU A 589 -4.14 29.52 0.54
N ARG A 590 -3.34 30.50 1.00
CA ARG A 590 -1.89 30.36 1.15
C ARG A 590 -1.53 29.32 2.22
N ASP A 591 -2.19 29.35 3.36
CA ASP A 591 -1.99 28.38 4.46
C ASP A 591 -2.36 26.96 4.03
N SER A 592 -3.30 26.82 3.08
CA SER A 592 -3.65 25.52 2.51
C SER A 592 -2.59 24.91 1.59
N LEU A 593 -1.62 25.71 1.12
CA LEU A 593 -0.55 25.28 0.24
C LEU A 593 0.73 24.91 1.00
N THR A 594 0.85 25.32 2.27
CA THR A 594 2.00 25.02 3.14
C THR A 594 1.95 23.62 3.75
N VAL A 595 1.47 22.62 3.00
CA VAL A 595 1.48 21.21 3.43
C VAL A 595 2.87 20.64 3.23
N ASP A 596 3.58 20.38 4.32
CA ASP A 596 4.87 19.71 4.27
C ASP A 596 4.67 18.20 4.00
N LEU A 597 4.85 17.79 2.74
CA LEU A 597 4.64 16.42 2.28
C LEU A 597 5.78 15.47 2.69
N SER A 598 6.78 15.96 3.43
CA SER A 598 7.96 15.20 3.85
C SER A 598 7.80 14.46 5.19
N ALA A 599 6.67 14.62 5.87
CA ALA A 599 6.40 14.05 7.18
C ALA A 599 5.80 12.62 7.12
N ALA A 600 5.74 11.95 8.28
CA ALA A 600 5.15 10.61 8.43
C ALA A 600 3.74 10.53 7.82
N THR A 601 3.29 9.34 7.40
CA THR A 601 1.99 9.13 6.71
C THR A 601 0.83 9.85 7.39
N GLU A 602 0.80 9.83 8.72
CA GLU A 602 -0.20 10.55 9.50
C GLU A 602 -0.13 12.08 9.32
N ASP A 603 1.04 12.68 9.46
CA ASP A 603 1.20 14.14 9.35
C ASP A 603 0.88 14.62 7.94
N ARG A 604 1.16 13.80 6.92
CA ARG A 604 0.70 14.03 5.55
C ARG A 604 -0.83 14.04 5.47
N ILE A 605 -1.51 13.04 6.04
CA ILE A 605 -2.98 12.97 6.07
C ILE A 605 -3.56 14.19 6.81
N ARG A 606 -3.01 14.55 7.98
CA ARG A 606 -3.43 15.73 8.75
C ARG A 606 -3.22 17.03 7.97
N GLY A 607 -2.08 17.17 7.29
CA GLY A 607 -1.77 18.32 6.45
C GLY A 607 -2.76 18.46 5.28
N GLU A 608 -3.08 17.36 4.62
CA GLU A 608 -4.08 17.32 3.55
C GLU A 608 -5.49 17.68 4.07
N LEU A 609 -5.90 17.16 5.23
CA LEU A 609 -7.16 17.52 5.90
C LEU A 609 -7.24 19.03 6.21
N ARG A 610 -6.19 19.60 6.83
CA ARG A 610 -6.08 21.03 7.13
C ARG A 610 -6.14 21.90 5.87
N ALA A 611 -5.42 21.50 4.82
CA ALA A 611 -5.46 22.24 3.57
C ALA A 611 -6.86 22.33 2.98
N VAL A 612 -7.62 21.23 3.05
CA VAL A 612 -8.97 21.19 2.53
C VAL A 612 -9.92 22.07 3.35
N THR A 613 -9.87 22.01 4.68
CA THR A 613 -10.71 22.87 5.55
C THR A 613 -10.39 24.36 5.35
N HIS A 614 -9.12 24.71 5.17
CA HIS A 614 -8.70 26.09 4.89
C HIS A 614 -9.21 26.59 3.53
N ARG A 615 -9.12 25.78 2.46
CA ARG A 615 -9.67 26.15 1.13
C ARG A 615 -11.17 26.36 1.16
N GLN A 616 -11.91 25.52 1.88
CA GLN A 616 -13.36 25.68 2.03
C GLN A 616 -13.70 26.99 2.71
N GLU A 617 -12.99 27.33 3.78
CA GLU A 617 -13.24 28.57 4.51
C GLU A 617 -12.85 29.80 3.66
N ALA A 618 -11.78 29.71 2.87
CA ALA A 618 -11.44 30.73 1.87
C ALA A 618 -12.57 30.93 0.85
N GLU A 619 -13.15 29.84 0.31
CA GLU A 619 -14.28 29.90 -0.61
C GLU A 619 -15.52 30.55 0.03
N ARG A 620 -15.78 30.28 1.32
CA ARG A 620 -16.89 30.91 2.06
C ARG A 620 -16.69 32.42 2.23
N TRP A 621 -15.47 32.88 2.49
CA TRP A 621 -15.15 34.32 2.49
C TRP A 621 -15.31 34.94 1.11
N GLN A 622 -14.87 34.27 0.04
CA GLN A 622 -15.08 34.73 -1.33
C GLN A 622 -16.57 34.81 -1.69
N LYS A 623 -17.38 33.83 -1.25
CA LYS A 623 -18.85 33.86 -1.37
C LYS A 623 -19.44 35.05 -0.64
N LEU A 624 -19.02 35.31 0.61
CA LEU A 624 -19.48 36.46 1.38
C LEU A 624 -19.22 37.79 0.65
N VAL A 625 -18.04 37.96 0.05
CA VAL A 625 -17.70 39.14 -0.77
C VAL A 625 -18.63 39.29 -1.97
N ARG A 626 -18.79 38.21 -2.74
CA ARG A 626 -19.55 38.21 -4.00
C ARG A 626 -21.07 38.32 -3.81
N ASP A 627 -21.59 37.71 -2.76
CA ASP A 627 -23.03 37.55 -2.58
C ASP A 627 -23.63 38.62 -1.64
N SER A 628 -22.79 39.43 -0.98
CA SER A 628 -23.25 40.57 -0.17
C SER A 628 -23.64 41.76 -1.04
N ARG A 629 -24.71 42.45 -0.65
CA ARG A 629 -25.30 43.58 -1.38
C ARG A 629 -25.75 44.68 -0.43
N VAL A 630 -25.51 45.92 -0.85
CA VAL A 630 -26.01 47.12 -0.19
C VAL A 630 -26.92 47.87 -1.17
N GLN A 631 -28.17 48.07 -0.78
CA GLN A 631 -29.08 48.97 -1.48
C GLN A 631 -28.97 50.36 -0.86
N ILE A 632 -28.82 51.39 -1.69
CA ILE A 632 -28.75 52.78 -1.25
C ILE A 632 -29.96 53.49 -1.82
N GLU A 633 -30.75 54.10 -0.96
CA GLU A 633 -31.91 54.90 -1.34
C GLU A 633 -31.66 56.36 -0.98
N LEU A 634 -31.69 57.24 -1.98
CA LEU A 634 -31.69 58.70 -1.75
C LEU A 634 -33.12 59.21 -1.89
N ALA A 635 -33.65 59.82 -0.83
CA ALA A 635 -35.02 60.35 -0.80
C ALA A 635 -35.04 61.83 -0.39
N ALA A 636 -35.81 62.65 -1.11
CA ALA A 636 -35.75 64.10 -0.94
C ALA A 636 -36.76 64.70 0.06
N SER A 637 -37.70 63.90 0.60
CA SER A 637 -38.63 64.36 1.63
C SER A 637 -38.92 63.28 2.67
N ALA A 638 -39.40 63.69 3.84
CA ALA A 638 -39.86 62.79 4.90
C ALA A 638 -41.23 62.16 4.61
N GLN A 639 -41.96 62.63 3.58
CA GLN A 639 -43.28 62.10 3.23
C GLN A 639 -43.14 60.89 2.31
N THR A 640 -43.90 59.84 2.65
CA THR A 640 -43.94 58.50 2.06
C THR A 640 -44.58 58.45 0.67
N GLU A 641 -44.35 59.46 -0.19
CA GLU A 641 -44.76 59.36 -1.59
C GLU A 641 -43.71 58.57 -2.39
N PRO A 642 -44.08 57.43 -3.02
CA PRO A 642 -43.15 56.55 -3.73
C PRO A 642 -42.51 57.19 -4.97
N ALA A 643 -42.91 58.40 -5.35
CA ALA A 643 -42.40 59.11 -6.52
C ALA A 643 -41.14 59.95 -6.25
N SER A 644 -40.59 59.97 -5.03
CA SER A 644 -39.50 60.89 -4.64
C SER A 644 -38.23 60.24 -4.08
N SER A 645 -37.94 58.98 -4.44
CA SER A 645 -36.66 58.32 -4.12
C SER A 645 -36.01 57.63 -5.33
N ARG A 646 -34.70 57.44 -5.25
CA ARG A 646 -33.92 56.65 -6.23
C ARG A 646 -33.09 55.61 -5.49
N VAL A 647 -33.10 54.39 -6.01
CA VAL A 647 -32.41 53.24 -5.40
C VAL A 647 -31.26 52.77 -6.30
N TRP A 648 -30.12 52.48 -5.69
CA TRP A 648 -28.96 51.86 -6.31
C TRP A 648 -28.62 50.57 -5.56
N SER A 649 -28.18 49.54 -6.29
CA SER A 649 -27.62 48.33 -5.69
C SER A 649 -26.11 48.35 -5.90
N VAL A 650 -25.36 48.25 -4.81
CA VAL A 650 -23.90 48.27 -4.80
C VAL A 650 -23.39 46.99 -4.16
N GLN A 651 -22.43 46.33 -4.81
CA GLN A 651 -21.69 45.20 -4.26
C GLN A 651 -20.36 45.69 -3.66
N PRO A 652 -19.79 44.97 -2.68
CA PRO A 652 -18.50 45.34 -2.09
C PRO A 652 -17.36 45.50 -3.10
N THR A 653 -17.41 44.79 -4.22
CA THR A 653 -16.39 44.81 -5.28
C THR A 653 -16.59 45.92 -6.32
N ASP A 654 -17.69 46.65 -6.28
CA ASP A 654 -17.96 47.71 -7.25
C ASP A 654 -17.03 48.92 -7.02
N SER A 655 -16.66 49.59 -8.11
CA SER A 655 -15.92 50.86 -8.01
C SER A 655 -16.81 51.94 -7.36
N PRO A 656 -16.23 52.92 -6.63
CA PRO A 656 -17.01 53.99 -6.02
C PRO A 656 -17.80 54.75 -7.09
N GLN A 657 -19.13 54.74 -6.97
CA GLN A 657 -20.00 55.45 -7.89
C GLN A 657 -20.53 56.72 -7.22
N PRO A 658 -20.40 57.90 -7.87
CA PRO A 658 -21.07 59.10 -7.40
C PRO A 658 -22.58 58.94 -7.63
N LEU A 659 -23.35 58.86 -6.55
CA LEU A 659 -24.80 58.78 -6.57
C LEU A 659 -25.39 60.18 -6.46
N GLY A 660 -26.16 60.57 -7.46
CA GLY A 660 -26.80 61.88 -7.53
C GLY A 660 -28.30 61.75 -7.65
N TYR A 661 -29.02 62.49 -6.82
CA TYR A 661 -30.47 62.66 -6.93
C TYR A 661 -30.81 64.14 -6.89
N VAL A 662 -31.61 64.59 -7.85
CA VAL A 662 -32.09 65.97 -7.94
C VAL A 662 -33.60 65.91 -7.95
N VAL A 663 -34.24 66.61 -7.02
CA VAL A 663 -35.70 66.80 -7.05
C VAL A 663 -36.00 68.29 -7.09
N GLU A 664 -37.07 68.63 -7.79
CA GLU A 664 -37.66 69.97 -7.77
C GLU A 664 -39.05 69.86 -7.13
N THR A 665 -39.24 70.55 -6.02
CA THR A 665 -40.51 70.60 -5.29
C THR A 665 -40.99 72.04 -5.17
N ILE A 666 -42.30 72.23 -5.00
CA ILE A 666 -42.86 73.56 -4.73
C ILE A 666 -42.73 73.81 -3.22
N SER A 667 -42.11 74.93 -2.84
CA SER A 667 -41.99 75.32 -1.44
C SER A 667 -43.35 75.80 -0.94
N PRO A 668 -44.02 75.09 0.01
CA PRO A 668 -45.37 75.43 0.44
C PRO A 668 -45.40 76.80 1.12
N LEU A 669 -44.35 77.15 1.87
CA LEU A 669 -44.19 78.46 2.51
C LEU A 669 -44.15 79.58 1.47
N ARG A 670 -43.38 79.40 0.39
CA ARG A 670 -43.22 80.43 -0.65
C ARG A 670 -44.42 80.52 -1.58
N LEU A 671 -45.09 79.39 -1.85
CA LEU A 671 -46.37 79.38 -2.55
C LEU A 671 -47.41 80.19 -1.77
N LEU A 672 -47.51 79.96 -0.46
CA LEU A 672 -48.42 80.72 0.42
C LEU A 672 -48.06 82.21 0.41
N LEU A 673 -46.77 82.54 0.50
CA LEU A 673 -46.29 83.92 0.45
C LEU A 673 -46.61 84.59 -0.90
N ALA A 674 -46.44 83.88 -2.02
CA ALA A 674 -46.80 84.35 -3.35
C ALA A 674 -48.32 84.58 -3.52
N VAL A 675 -49.15 83.69 -2.96
CA VAL A 675 -50.61 83.84 -2.93
C VAL A 675 -51.02 85.08 -2.13
N VAL A 676 -50.42 85.29 -0.95
CA VAL A 676 -50.68 86.48 -0.12
C VAL A 676 -50.26 87.76 -0.84
N LEU A 677 -49.09 87.76 -1.50
CA LEU A 677 -48.59 88.91 -2.26
C LEU A 677 -49.45 89.22 -3.49
N ALA A 678 -49.92 88.19 -4.19
CA ALA A 678 -50.86 88.33 -5.31
C ALA A 678 -52.20 88.91 -4.84
N MET A 679 -52.75 88.43 -3.72
CA MET A 679 -53.96 88.99 -3.12
C MET A 679 -53.78 90.47 -2.73
N ALA A 680 -52.64 90.81 -2.12
CA ALA A 680 -52.32 92.20 -1.75
C ALA A 680 -52.20 93.09 -2.99
N ALA A 681 -51.56 92.61 -4.06
CA ALA A 681 -51.45 93.33 -5.33
C ALA A 681 -52.82 93.56 -5.98
N ILE A 682 -53.69 92.55 -6.01
CA ILE A 682 -55.08 92.67 -6.50
C ILE A 682 -55.85 93.73 -5.69
N PHE A 683 -55.72 93.72 -4.36
CA PHE A 683 -56.34 94.73 -3.50
C PHE A 683 -55.83 96.15 -3.79
N ALA A 684 -54.52 96.33 -3.94
CA ALA A 684 -53.93 97.62 -4.28
C ALA A 684 -54.38 98.11 -5.67
N LEU A 685 -54.43 97.22 -6.65
CA LEU A 685 -54.85 97.54 -8.03
C LEU A 685 -56.34 97.90 -8.08
N ALA A 686 -57.18 97.17 -7.35
CA ALA A 686 -58.59 97.52 -7.17
C ALA A 686 -58.77 98.88 -6.47
N GLY A 687 -57.93 99.19 -5.47
CA GLY A 687 -57.90 100.50 -4.81
C GLY A 687 -57.50 101.65 -5.75
N ILE A 688 -56.50 101.45 -6.60
CA ILE A 688 -56.09 102.43 -7.63
C ILE A 688 -57.19 102.61 -8.68
N LEU A 689 -57.83 101.52 -9.12
CA LEU A 689 -58.92 101.57 -10.09
C LEU A 689 -60.14 102.30 -9.53
N TRP A 690 -60.42 102.14 -8.23
CA TRP A 690 -61.44 102.89 -7.51
C TRP A 690 -61.09 104.38 -7.36
N LEU A 691 -59.81 104.73 -7.32
CA LEU A 691 -59.32 106.12 -7.26
C LEU A 691 -59.30 106.82 -8.64
N LEU A 692 -59.30 106.03 -9.72
CA LEU A 692 -59.35 106.50 -11.12
C LEU A 692 -60.77 106.62 -11.70
N LEU A 693 -61.74 105.96 -11.05
CA LEU A 693 -63.18 106.11 -11.28
C LEU A 693 -63.74 107.27 -10.44
#